data_AF-A0AAE1NEN1-F1
#
_entry.id   AF-A0AAE1NEN1-F1
#
_cell.length_a   1.000
_cell.length_b   1.000
_cell.length_c   1.000
_cell.angle_alpha   90.00
_cell.angle_beta   90.00
_cell.angle_gamma   90.00
#
_symmetry.space_group_name_H-M   'P 1'
#
loop_
_entity.id
_entity.type
_entity.pdbx_description
1 polymer ?
#
loop_
_entity_poly.entity_id
_entity_poly.type
_entity_poly.pdbx_seq_one_letter_code
_entity_poly.pdbx_strand_id
1 'polypeptide(L)'
;MPVCTPVSPRVFKAIEKSDIDTLACCREEEIRPILPCLVRLSLIAPLDLSAECIAGRKVVLRILSGIEVVNSLVALLSIDFPALEVDVKKEQQLRQKLGGGSQTESVLVQNLANGLALEFECSDPTRRLRLLLSELLLVMAQIREPRPDFYHKSSELFDNPCYLAEVSDVLCIALAELPSLLPPAEVAEALLHVTHGPTLIANMVANQPDCFREVVTGLVLNGDKQDEDSPGGLLRLQAVRTLCQMNPSQALNVRALCVEQCRMPGLAVYLTLDVGKAGSGMSGNGSYGEGGDVVSYVTGLLLSHNHQQRTWFAQFVKSSQRRKYEQQASSALAALRTDLSERLRNLLLFNSCDNDTLPDSQVIHATALLRLYCALKSLANLKFSEDKEIGLLLQLVTCRPPPSAAGVRFVSTGLCMLIACPSLISSTENERRASEWIKWLVKEEAYFAGASGVSSSFGAMLLLMAIHFHVQQLSAIIELVSAALGMKVITRATNLSRIKYIFTHDVFTEQVVTAHAVKVPVTSGLNANIPGFLPVHCVYHQLKSRMFTKHKVPIKDWIYNQICACSTPLHPVMPQLVEVYVNSIILPASKGGPSDNFNEPITEEEITAVFSQSIFTEKPPSTKRKRSGSAQRELCRGSAAMLRGKWPVTNSLTATKSTSSQLVSQSFSAAGESGVASVMTSQLLLLYYLLLYQDVRLSNTHQLLTNTRRVHAYSPHLFTQLPLRYLLSHAQKEQRLYAGLFSPLVKLLVSHYPQLCLVEDWLYQSPPSHSRLGILPPKVPLDPQSVTRAMEGAVDNSGQLLVLLDRLMQMPPHQLWPLAAPLTANLKFLLQPGVPRKVLDTYRQVWLRLNSLFPRRLWAMTVEGLLPAELLGRAHRTLTEDDIVLDPLYVLRCDERVYRCAPLLQLVIYMLQVYLLSSRTFLSQQMQNTPVVTATPPHSLVGGAGGGGGNTTSPQALEEEREKLRGALVLTQESAAVQILLEACLMRKQHKDEAAGALVQQEVRSIVCSYIHQAFLKDTTLAKLVHFQGYPSELIGPVVRGVPSMHIAIGLNWIPELLQLPDLDKQLFAMELTSHLALQNAMPSTLSISRLGINTLATLLSVLGEEERLVIVDWSLTSMVRVGRAFPALVDDLLHLLVLYGRVASAQAALSTAPAPKCVAFLDKFENGKIQELKDSGEIGVEKMDYEECPPPGSPSAPSLLPHLPRRVPREDTLYARVIEAFRRLVVESTMTHNLY
;
A
#
# COMPACT_ATOMS: atom_id res chain seq x y z
N MET A 1 -38.05 60.48 -44.07
CA MET A 1 -36.95 59.78 -44.77
C MET A 1 -36.61 58.54 -43.97
N PRO A 2 -36.59 57.34 -44.57
CA PRO A 2 -36.31 56.11 -43.83
C PRO A 2 -34.89 56.19 -43.25
N VAL A 3 -34.82 55.98 -41.94
CA VAL A 3 -33.60 55.86 -41.13
C VAL A 3 -32.70 54.80 -41.78
N CYS A 4 -31.45 55.14 -42.09
CA CYS A 4 -30.41 54.31 -42.73
C CYS A 4 -30.77 52.84 -42.93
N THR A 5 -31.05 52.44 -44.18
CA THR A 5 -31.24 51.03 -44.56
C THR A 5 -29.96 50.24 -44.24
N PRO A 6 -30.06 49.08 -43.55
CA PRO A 6 -28.89 48.26 -43.28
C PRO A 6 -28.30 47.74 -44.60
N VAL A 7 -26.97 47.81 -44.73
CA VAL A 7 -26.26 47.38 -45.94
C VAL A 7 -26.49 45.90 -46.17
N SER A 8 -27.03 45.54 -47.33
CA SER A 8 -27.33 44.15 -47.64
C SER A 8 -26.03 43.35 -47.90
N PRO A 9 -25.99 42.04 -47.56
CA PRO A 9 -24.79 41.23 -47.78
C PRO A 9 -24.40 41.10 -49.25
N ARG A 10 -25.40 41.20 -50.13
CA ARG A 10 -25.23 41.19 -51.59
C ARG A 10 -24.47 42.43 -52.06
N VAL A 11 -24.84 43.61 -51.56
CA VAL A 11 -24.22 44.88 -51.92
C VAL A 11 -22.78 44.96 -51.39
N PHE A 12 -22.55 44.57 -50.14
CA PHE A 12 -21.20 44.58 -49.56
C PHE A 12 -20.23 43.65 -50.31
N LYS A 13 -20.66 42.42 -50.61
CA LYS A 13 -19.86 41.46 -51.38
C LYS A 13 -19.56 41.93 -52.81
N ALA A 14 -20.50 42.64 -53.42
CA ALA A 14 -20.32 43.21 -54.75
C ALA A 14 -19.23 44.29 -54.76
N ILE A 15 -19.17 45.15 -53.73
CA ILE A 15 -18.08 46.15 -53.60
C ILE A 15 -16.75 45.50 -53.25
N GLU A 16 -16.73 44.59 -52.28
CA GLU A 16 -15.51 43.87 -51.86
C GLU A 16 -14.83 43.15 -53.04
N LYS A 17 -15.62 42.60 -53.97
CA LYS A 17 -15.14 41.92 -55.18
C LYS A 17 -15.07 42.80 -56.42
N SER A 18 -15.46 44.07 -56.32
CA SER A 18 -15.61 44.99 -57.46
C SER A 18 -16.50 44.43 -58.60
N ASP A 19 -17.57 43.72 -58.25
CA ASP A 19 -18.57 43.16 -59.17
C ASP A 19 -19.61 44.24 -59.53
N ILE A 20 -19.37 44.90 -60.67
CA ILE A 20 -20.13 46.08 -61.09
C ILE A 20 -21.48 45.71 -61.73
N ASP A 21 -21.61 44.50 -62.28
CA ASP A 21 -22.85 44.00 -62.88
C ASP A 21 -23.92 43.74 -61.81
N THR A 22 -23.52 43.18 -60.67
CA THR A 22 -24.43 42.97 -59.54
C THR A 22 -24.86 44.27 -58.87
N LEU A 23 -24.00 45.30 -58.84
CA LEU A 23 -24.33 46.65 -58.36
C LEU A 23 -25.33 47.38 -59.27
N ALA A 24 -25.26 47.18 -60.58
CA ALA A 24 -26.20 47.77 -61.53
C ALA A 24 -27.64 47.24 -61.39
N CYS A 25 -27.81 46.06 -60.77
CA CYS A 25 -29.12 45.45 -60.49
C CYS A 25 -29.73 45.85 -59.12
N CYS A 26 -29.00 46.60 -58.29
CA CYS A 26 -29.45 47.01 -56.97
C CYS A 26 -30.38 48.22 -57.04
N ARG A 27 -31.28 48.35 -56.05
CA ARG A 27 -32.17 49.52 -55.94
C ARG A 27 -31.40 50.73 -55.43
N GLU A 28 -31.88 51.93 -55.74
CA GLU A 28 -31.26 53.18 -55.28
C GLU A 28 -31.12 53.25 -53.74
N GLU A 29 -32.12 52.74 -53.01
CA GLU A 29 -32.10 52.63 -51.54
C GLU A 29 -31.01 51.70 -50.98
N GLU A 30 -30.59 50.69 -51.76
CA GLU A 30 -29.53 49.75 -51.39
C GLU A 30 -28.14 50.31 -51.71
N ILE A 31 -28.05 51.22 -52.68
CA ILE A 31 -26.82 51.87 -53.13
C ILE A 31 -26.52 53.12 -52.29
N ARG A 32 -27.54 53.75 -51.69
CA ARG A 32 -27.38 54.98 -50.89
C ARG A 32 -26.27 54.94 -49.83
N PRO A 33 -26.08 53.85 -49.05
CA PRO A 33 -25.04 53.80 -48.01
C PRO A 33 -23.61 53.75 -48.56
N ILE A 34 -23.40 53.31 -49.80
CA ILE A 34 -22.09 53.10 -50.43
C ILE A 34 -21.73 54.18 -51.47
N LEU A 35 -22.62 55.17 -51.60
CA LEU A 35 -22.52 56.24 -52.58
C LEU A 35 -21.21 57.04 -52.49
N PRO A 36 -20.69 57.41 -51.30
CA PRO A 36 -19.39 58.09 -51.18
C PRO A 36 -18.24 57.33 -51.84
N CYS A 37 -18.17 56.01 -51.67
CA CYS A 37 -17.15 55.16 -52.28
C CYS A 37 -17.27 55.13 -53.81
N LEU A 38 -18.48 54.95 -54.33
CA LEU A 38 -18.73 54.90 -55.79
C LEU A 38 -18.38 56.24 -56.47
N VAL A 39 -18.72 57.37 -55.85
CA VAL A 39 -18.36 58.70 -56.37
C VAL A 39 -16.84 58.88 -56.38
N ARG A 40 -16.15 58.50 -55.31
CA ARG A 40 -14.68 58.54 -55.23
C ARG A 40 -14.01 57.67 -56.28
N LEU A 41 -14.44 56.42 -56.44
CA LEU A 41 -13.94 55.49 -57.47
C LEU A 41 -14.14 56.03 -58.90
N SER A 42 -15.18 56.85 -59.11
CA SER A 42 -15.50 57.44 -60.42
C SER A 42 -14.71 58.71 -60.76
N LEU A 43 -14.17 59.43 -59.76
CA LEU A 43 -13.51 60.73 -59.92
C LEU A 43 -11.98 60.64 -59.79
N ILE A 44 -11.45 59.75 -58.95
CA ILE A 44 -10.00 59.55 -58.79
C ILE A 44 -9.40 58.89 -60.05
N ALA A 45 -8.13 59.19 -60.36
CA ALA A 45 -7.39 58.53 -61.43
C ALA A 45 -7.29 57.02 -61.15
N PRO A 46 -7.68 56.15 -62.08
CA PRO A 46 -7.75 54.72 -61.81
C PRO A 46 -6.31 54.17 -61.71
N LEU A 47 -6.02 53.43 -60.65
CA LEU A 47 -4.73 52.76 -60.47
C LEU A 47 -4.58 51.55 -61.42
N ASP A 48 -5.69 51.00 -61.90
CA ASP A 48 -5.76 49.91 -62.88
C ASP A 48 -6.31 50.42 -64.22
N LEU A 49 -5.58 50.16 -65.31
CA LEU A 49 -5.90 50.58 -66.68
C LEU A 49 -6.53 49.44 -67.52
N SER A 50 -6.92 48.33 -66.87
CA SER A 50 -7.57 47.19 -67.53
C SER A 50 -8.87 47.58 -68.26
N ALA A 51 -9.15 46.88 -69.37
CA ALA A 51 -10.35 47.14 -70.19
C ALA A 51 -11.66 46.91 -69.40
N GLU A 52 -11.65 45.95 -68.47
CA GLU A 52 -12.75 45.64 -67.55
C GLU A 52 -12.99 46.78 -66.55
N CYS A 53 -11.93 47.40 -66.02
CA CYS A 53 -12.04 48.56 -65.12
C CYS A 53 -12.65 49.79 -65.83
N ILE A 54 -12.22 50.06 -67.06
CA ILE A 54 -12.76 51.18 -67.86
C ILE A 54 -14.23 50.96 -68.22
N ALA A 55 -14.62 49.73 -68.57
CA ALA A 55 -16.02 49.37 -68.82
C ALA A 55 -16.87 49.49 -67.54
N GLY A 56 -16.35 48.99 -66.43
CA GLY A 56 -16.95 49.11 -65.11
C GLY A 56 -17.18 50.56 -64.67
N ARG A 57 -16.21 51.45 -64.86
CA ARG A 57 -16.33 52.88 -64.53
C ARG A 57 -17.46 53.56 -65.30
N LYS A 58 -17.70 53.18 -66.56
CA LYS A 58 -18.84 53.70 -67.36
C LYS A 58 -20.18 53.25 -66.78
N VAL A 59 -20.26 52.03 -66.26
CA VAL A 59 -21.47 51.50 -65.60
C VAL A 59 -21.70 52.21 -64.27
N VAL A 60 -20.65 52.44 -63.47
CA VAL A 60 -20.73 53.21 -62.22
C VAL A 60 -21.19 54.66 -62.50
N LEU A 61 -20.64 55.35 -63.50
CA LEU A 61 -21.09 56.70 -63.87
C LEU A 61 -22.56 56.74 -64.32
N ARG A 62 -23.05 55.68 -64.97
CA ARG A 62 -24.48 55.54 -65.33
C ARG A 62 -25.35 55.42 -64.07
N ILE A 63 -24.94 54.62 -63.10
CA ILE A 63 -25.63 54.49 -61.80
C ILE A 63 -25.66 55.84 -61.07
N LEU A 64 -24.56 56.60 -61.08
CA LEU A 64 -24.45 57.89 -60.38
C LEU A 64 -25.25 59.01 -61.04
N SER A 65 -25.45 58.98 -62.36
CA SER A 65 -26.11 60.06 -63.12
C SER A 65 -27.58 60.32 -62.74
N GLY A 66 -28.23 59.36 -62.07
CA GLY A 66 -29.63 59.47 -61.63
C GLY A 66 -29.84 59.95 -60.20
N ILE A 67 -28.77 60.22 -59.43
CA ILE A 67 -28.84 60.48 -57.99
C ILE A 67 -28.42 61.93 -57.67
N GLU A 68 -29.35 62.74 -57.16
CA GLU A 68 -29.13 64.17 -56.89
C GLU A 68 -28.02 64.44 -55.84
N VAL A 69 -27.89 63.55 -54.86
CA VAL A 69 -26.90 63.64 -53.76
C VAL A 69 -25.45 63.52 -54.25
N VAL A 70 -25.21 63.00 -55.46
CA VAL A 70 -23.85 62.88 -56.01
C VAL A 70 -23.18 64.24 -56.17
N ASN A 71 -23.95 65.28 -56.51
CA ASN A 71 -23.41 66.63 -56.70
C ASN A 71 -22.86 67.23 -55.40
N SER A 72 -23.47 66.95 -54.25
CA SER A 72 -22.95 67.39 -52.95
C SER A 72 -21.70 66.61 -52.53
N LEU A 73 -21.60 65.32 -52.88
CA LEU A 73 -20.41 64.50 -52.65
C LEU A 73 -19.22 64.94 -53.52
N VAL A 74 -19.46 65.31 -54.78
CA VAL A 74 -18.43 65.85 -55.68
C VAL A 74 -17.87 67.17 -55.12
N ALA A 75 -18.73 68.02 -54.55
CA ALA A 75 -18.32 69.26 -53.90
C ALA A 75 -17.44 68.99 -52.66
N LEU A 76 -17.70 67.92 -51.89
CA LEU A 76 -16.87 67.50 -50.76
C LEU A 76 -15.49 66.97 -51.19
N LEU A 77 -15.38 66.29 -52.34
CA LEU A 77 -14.10 65.80 -52.87
C LEU A 77 -13.24 66.91 -53.52
N SER A 78 -13.82 68.08 -53.77
CA SER A 78 -13.11 69.23 -54.38
C SER A 78 -12.39 70.12 -53.36
N ILE A 79 -12.35 69.71 -52.09
CA ILE A 79 -11.70 70.43 -50.98
C ILE A 79 -10.17 70.24 -51.01
N ASP A 80 -9.42 71.25 -50.58
CA ASP A 80 -7.96 71.16 -50.37
C ASP A 80 -7.63 70.34 -49.10
N PHE A 81 -7.58 69.01 -49.26
CA PHE A 81 -7.27 68.07 -48.18
C PHE A 81 -5.86 68.24 -47.57
N PRO A 82 -4.78 68.53 -48.33
CA PRO A 82 -3.47 68.82 -47.75
C PRO A 82 -3.46 69.98 -46.75
N ALA A 83 -4.16 71.09 -47.04
CA ALA A 83 -4.28 72.20 -46.10
C ALA A 83 -5.09 71.80 -44.85
N LEU A 84 -6.18 71.05 -45.05
CA LEU A 84 -6.99 70.53 -43.95
C LEU A 84 -6.21 69.55 -43.07
N GLU A 85 -5.35 68.71 -43.63
CA GLU A 85 -4.52 67.75 -42.89
C GLU A 85 -3.61 68.44 -41.86
N VAL A 86 -3.04 69.60 -42.23
CA VAL A 86 -2.21 70.42 -41.33
C VAL A 86 -3.04 70.97 -40.16
N ASP A 87 -4.26 71.45 -40.42
CA ASP A 87 -5.14 72.00 -39.40
C ASP A 87 -5.66 70.90 -38.45
N VAL A 88 -5.98 69.72 -38.98
CA VAL A 88 -6.35 68.54 -38.19
C VAL A 88 -5.19 68.06 -37.32
N LYS A 89 -3.94 68.08 -37.81
CA LYS A 89 -2.75 67.77 -36.99
C LYS A 89 -2.58 68.75 -35.82
N LYS A 90 -2.77 70.05 -36.06
CA LYS A 90 -2.73 71.07 -34.98
C LYS A 90 -3.84 70.84 -33.97
N GLU A 91 -5.04 70.51 -34.43
CA GLU A 91 -6.19 70.18 -33.58
C GLU A 91 -5.94 68.95 -32.70
N GLN A 92 -5.41 67.87 -33.28
CA GLN A 92 -5.05 66.67 -32.52
C GLN A 92 -3.97 66.94 -31.47
N GLN A 93 -2.95 67.73 -31.81
CA GLN A 93 -1.90 68.14 -30.86
C GLN A 93 -2.44 69.03 -29.74
N LEU A 94 -3.37 69.93 -30.06
CA LEU A 94 -4.04 70.79 -29.07
C LEU A 94 -4.82 69.94 -28.06
N ARG A 95 -5.63 69.01 -28.55
CA ARG A 95 -6.45 68.11 -27.72
C ARG A 95 -5.61 67.13 -26.89
N GLN A 96 -4.44 66.72 -27.38
CA GLN A 96 -3.49 65.91 -26.60
C GLN A 96 -2.87 66.69 -25.43
N LYS A 97 -2.71 68.01 -25.53
CA LYS A 97 -2.10 68.85 -24.49
C LYS A 97 -3.10 69.34 -23.44
N LEU A 98 -4.34 69.63 -23.83
CA LEU A 98 -5.36 70.24 -22.97
C LEU A 98 -6.26 69.24 -22.22
N GLY A 99 -6.27 67.97 -22.61
CA GLY A 99 -7.23 66.98 -22.08
C GLY A 99 -8.66 67.21 -22.59
N GLY A 100 -9.53 66.20 -22.49
CA GLY A 100 -10.87 66.15 -23.09
C GLY A 100 -11.93 67.08 -22.46
N GLY A 101 -11.53 67.94 -21.52
CA GLY A 101 -12.41 68.82 -20.73
C GLY A 101 -12.70 70.20 -21.33
N SER A 102 -11.89 70.70 -22.28
CA SER A 102 -12.13 72.01 -22.91
C SER A 102 -12.96 71.86 -24.19
N GLN A 103 -14.25 72.17 -24.14
CA GLN A 103 -15.14 72.16 -25.31
C GLN A 103 -15.00 73.42 -26.18
N THR A 104 -14.37 74.49 -25.67
CA THR A 104 -14.44 75.83 -26.25
C THR A 104 -13.26 76.22 -27.14
N GLU A 105 -12.14 75.49 -27.09
CA GLU A 105 -10.95 75.80 -27.90
C GLU A 105 -10.77 74.74 -29.01
N SER A 106 -11.08 75.13 -30.24
CA SER A 106 -10.89 74.34 -31.46
C SER A 106 -10.18 75.19 -32.51
N VAL A 107 -9.10 74.67 -33.08
CA VAL A 107 -8.41 75.22 -34.24
C VAL A 107 -9.29 75.12 -35.48
N LEU A 108 -10.12 74.07 -35.55
CA LEU A 108 -11.02 73.80 -36.69
C LEU A 108 -12.30 74.64 -36.68
N VAL A 109 -12.76 75.06 -35.48
CA VAL A 109 -14.01 75.80 -35.29
C VAL A 109 -13.74 76.99 -34.40
N GLN A 110 -13.66 78.18 -35.00
CA GLN A 110 -13.48 79.44 -34.29
C GLN A 110 -14.82 80.19 -34.25
N ASN A 111 -15.30 80.54 -33.04
CA ASN A 111 -16.54 81.27 -32.77
C ASN A 111 -17.84 80.62 -33.30
N LEU A 112 -18.38 79.67 -32.53
CA LEU A 112 -19.76 79.18 -32.70
C LEU A 112 -20.76 80.23 -32.22
N ALA A 113 -21.63 80.71 -33.11
CA ALA A 113 -22.69 81.67 -32.79
C ALA A 113 -24.03 80.96 -32.49
N ASN A 114 -24.27 79.79 -33.11
CA ASN A 114 -25.47 78.97 -32.97
C ASN A 114 -25.13 77.52 -32.57
N GLY A 115 -26.14 76.71 -32.23
CA GLY A 115 -25.96 75.27 -31.96
C GLY A 115 -25.34 74.52 -33.14
N LEU A 116 -24.59 73.43 -32.86
CA LEU A 116 -23.76 72.71 -33.83
C LEU A 116 -24.56 72.18 -35.02
N ALA A 117 -25.80 71.72 -34.78
CA ALA A 117 -26.67 71.19 -35.82
C ALA A 117 -27.15 72.27 -36.82
N LEU A 118 -27.42 73.48 -36.34
CA LEU A 118 -27.91 74.58 -37.18
C LEU A 118 -26.77 75.22 -37.99
N GLU A 119 -25.57 75.29 -37.42
CA GLU A 119 -24.38 75.69 -38.18
C GLU A 119 -23.96 74.64 -39.23
N PHE A 120 -24.17 73.36 -38.96
CA PHE A 120 -23.93 72.30 -39.96
C PHE A 120 -24.87 72.43 -41.17
N GLU A 121 -26.14 72.74 -40.94
CA GLU A 121 -27.13 72.91 -42.01
C GLU A 121 -26.81 74.12 -42.92
N CYS A 122 -26.46 75.26 -42.33
CA CYS A 122 -26.21 76.51 -43.07
C CYS A 122 -24.79 76.66 -43.65
N SER A 123 -23.89 75.71 -43.41
CA SER A 123 -22.48 75.83 -43.78
C SER A 123 -22.12 75.20 -45.12
N ASP A 124 -21.04 75.70 -45.73
CA ASP A 124 -20.43 75.18 -46.94
C ASP A 124 -19.73 73.82 -46.68
N PRO A 125 -19.49 72.99 -47.71
CA PRO A 125 -18.94 71.63 -47.55
C PRO A 125 -17.62 71.60 -46.75
N THR A 126 -16.76 72.61 -46.90
CA THR A 126 -15.50 72.72 -46.16
C THR A 126 -15.72 72.92 -44.66
N ARG A 127 -16.67 73.78 -44.28
CA ARG A 127 -17.01 74.04 -42.88
C ARG A 127 -17.79 72.89 -42.25
N ARG A 128 -18.66 72.20 -43.00
CA ARG A 128 -19.33 70.96 -42.55
C ARG A 128 -18.31 69.87 -42.17
N LEU A 129 -17.28 69.68 -43.01
CA LEU A 129 -16.19 68.74 -42.75
C LEU A 129 -15.39 69.11 -41.49
N ARG A 130 -15.06 70.40 -41.31
CA ARG A 130 -14.37 70.89 -40.10
C ARG A 130 -15.20 70.73 -38.82
N LEU A 131 -16.50 71.02 -38.87
CA LEU A 131 -17.42 70.84 -37.73
C LEU A 131 -17.48 69.36 -37.31
N LEU A 132 -17.67 68.44 -38.27
CA LEU A 132 -17.70 67.00 -38.00
C LEU A 132 -16.37 66.49 -37.43
N LEU A 133 -15.24 66.88 -38.02
CA LEU A 133 -13.92 66.49 -37.53
C LEU A 133 -13.64 67.02 -36.12
N SER A 134 -14.06 68.24 -35.80
CA SER A 134 -13.89 68.80 -34.46
C SER A 134 -14.65 68.00 -33.38
N GLU A 135 -15.89 67.59 -33.68
CA GLU A 135 -16.70 66.78 -32.76
C GLU A 135 -16.18 65.35 -32.63
N LEU A 136 -15.78 64.73 -33.74
CA LEU A 136 -15.19 63.39 -33.75
C LEU A 136 -13.88 63.35 -32.95
N LEU A 137 -12.97 64.29 -33.19
CA LEU A 137 -11.69 64.38 -32.46
C LEU A 137 -11.89 64.71 -30.98
N LEU A 138 -12.93 65.46 -30.62
CA LEU A 138 -13.33 65.66 -29.22
C LEU A 138 -13.73 64.33 -28.58
N VAL A 139 -14.55 63.51 -29.26
CA VAL A 139 -14.91 62.17 -28.75
C VAL A 139 -13.68 61.28 -28.61
N MET A 140 -12.82 61.24 -29.63
CA MET A 140 -11.58 60.45 -29.61
C MET A 140 -10.64 60.88 -28.48
N ALA A 141 -10.52 62.18 -28.20
CA ALA A 141 -9.71 62.69 -27.10
C ALA A 141 -10.26 62.32 -25.72
N GLN A 142 -11.59 62.36 -25.56
CA GLN A 142 -12.26 62.01 -24.29
C GLN A 142 -12.18 60.52 -23.95
N ILE A 143 -12.12 59.64 -24.96
CA ILE A 143 -11.96 58.19 -24.76
C ILE A 143 -10.56 57.80 -24.31
N ARG A 144 -9.54 58.59 -24.68
CA ARG A 144 -8.15 58.36 -24.26
C ARG A 144 -7.92 58.63 -22.76
N GLU A 145 -8.85 59.32 -22.09
CA GLU A 145 -8.85 59.49 -20.63
C GLU A 145 -9.41 58.23 -19.94
N PRO A 146 -8.67 57.59 -19.01
CA PRO A 146 -9.15 56.39 -18.34
C PRO A 146 -10.32 56.71 -17.41
N ARG A 147 -11.55 56.46 -17.86
CA ARG A 147 -12.77 56.56 -17.04
C ARG A 147 -13.26 55.16 -16.64
N PRO A 148 -13.73 54.97 -15.39
CA PRO A 148 -14.13 53.66 -14.89
C PRO A 148 -15.44 53.14 -15.50
N ASP A 149 -16.32 54.04 -15.98
CA ASP A 149 -17.64 53.70 -16.51
C ASP A 149 -17.80 54.15 -17.97
N PHE A 150 -18.51 53.34 -18.76
CA PHE A 150 -18.93 53.70 -20.12
C PHE A 150 -19.87 54.91 -20.06
N TYR A 151 -19.50 56.02 -20.70
CA TYR A 151 -20.34 57.21 -20.81
C TYR A 151 -20.90 57.33 -22.22
N HIS A 152 -22.15 57.73 -22.33
CA HIS A 152 -22.79 58.06 -23.59
C HIS A 152 -22.63 59.56 -23.86
N LYS A 153 -22.13 59.96 -25.05
CA LYS A 153 -22.00 61.38 -25.40
C LYS A 153 -23.23 61.81 -26.19
N SER A 154 -24.02 62.72 -25.63
CA SER A 154 -25.07 63.41 -26.38
C SER A 154 -24.41 64.39 -27.37
N SER A 155 -24.60 64.16 -28.67
CA SER A 155 -24.13 65.02 -29.74
C SER A 155 -25.31 65.46 -30.59
N GLU A 156 -25.54 66.77 -30.68
CA GLU A 156 -26.61 67.32 -31.52
C GLU A 156 -26.48 66.93 -33.00
N LEU A 157 -25.25 66.68 -33.47
CA LEU A 157 -24.95 66.29 -34.85
C LEU A 157 -25.19 64.79 -35.08
N PHE A 158 -24.63 63.93 -34.22
CA PHE A 158 -24.69 62.50 -34.44
C PHE A 158 -25.99 61.84 -33.92
N ASP A 159 -26.72 62.48 -33.01
CA ASP A 159 -27.97 61.96 -32.45
C ASP A 159 -29.21 62.35 -33.26
N ASN A 160 -29.09 63.33 -34.16
CA ASN A 160 -30.22 63.77 -34.98
C ASN A 160 -30.37 62.88 -36.24
N PRO A 161 -31.49 62.15 -36.38
CA PRO A 161 -31.68 61.22 -37.50
C PRO A 161 -31.78 61.92 -38.87
N CYS A 162 -32.12 63.21 -38.91
CA CYS A 162 -32.23 63.97 -40.17
C CYS A 162 -30.85 64.19 -40.83
N TYR A 163 -29.81 64.41 -40.03
CA TYR A 163 -28.46 64.71 -40.52
C TYR A 163 -27.59 63.45 -40.66
N LEU A 164 -28.02 62.30 -40.13
CA LEU A 164 -27.24 61.07 -40.09
C LEU A 164 -26.70 60.62 -41.46
N ALA A 165 -27.51 60.77 -42.53
CA ALA A 165 -27.11 60.37 -43.88
C ALA A 165 -25.98 61.26 -44.42
N GLU A 166 -26.10 62.59 -44.26
CA GLU A 166 -25.07 63.55 -44.69
C GLU A 166 -23.82 63.45 -43.80
N VAL A 167 -23.98 63.27 -42.49
CA VAL A 167 -22.89 63.04 -41.53
C VAL A 167 -22.12 61.76 -41.88
N SER A 168 -22.81 60.69 -42.23
CA SER A 168 -22.20 59.43 -42.70
C SER A 168 -21.40 59.64 -43.99
N ASP A 169 -21.93 60.42 -44.94
CA ASP A 169 -21.26 60.72 -46.20
C ASP A 169 -19.97 61.53 -45.99
N VAL A 170 -20.05 62.61 -45.20
CA VAL A 170 -18.92 63.47 -44.85
C VAL A 170 -17.85 62.69 -44.08
N LEU A 171 -18.27 61.82 -43.14
CA LEU A 171 -17.37 60.94 -42.39
C LEU A 171 -16.63 59.95 -43.30
N CYS A 172 -17.33 59.30 -44.24
CA CYS A 172 -16.72 58.33 -45.16
C CYS A 172 -15.70 59.00 -46.10
N ILE A 173 -15.97 60.22 -46.58
CA ILE A 173 -15.03 61.00 -47.39
C ILE A 173 -13.81 61.42 -46.54
N ALA A 174 -14.03 61.91 -45.32
CA ALA A 174 -12.95 62.30 -44.41
C ALA A 174 -11.98 61.14 -44.12
N LEU A 175 -12.50 59.94 -43.87
CA LEU A 175 -11.71 58.74 -43.62
C LEU A 175 -10.92 58.27 -44.84
N ALA A 176 -11.45 58.50 -46.04
CA ALA A 176 -10.83 58.06 -47.27
C ALA A 176 -9.69 59.02 -47.69
N GLU A 177 -9.84 60.32 -47.45
CA GLU A 177 -8.87 61.35 -47.84
C GLU A 177 -7.83 61.68 -46.75
N LEU A 178 -8.13 61.38 -45.46
CA LEU A 178 -7.21 61.59 -44.32
C LEU A 178 -6.87 60.27 -43.58
N PRO A 179 -6.36 59.23 -44.26
CA PRO A 179 -6.14 57.91 -43.65
C PRO A 179 -5.04 57.89 -42.58
N SER A 180 -4.06 58.79 -42.65
CA SER A 180 -2.94 58.87 -41.70
C SER A 180 -3.33 59.46 -40.33
N LEU A 181 -4.44 60.21 -40.28
CA LEU A 181 -4.88 60.94 -39.09
C LEU A 181 -6.09 60.30 -38.40
N LEU A 182 -6.88 59.54 -39.14
CA LEU A 182 -8.12 58.92 -38.66
C LEU A 182 -8.03 57.40 -38.85
N PRO A 183 -7.35 56.67 -37.94
CA PRO A 183 -7.30 55.21 -38.01
C PRO A 183 -8.72 54.63 -37.84
N PRO A 184 -9.20 53.79 -38.77
CA PRO A 184 -10.58 53.29 -38.77
C PRO A 184 -10.99 52.58 -37.49
N ALA A 185 -10.06 51.86 -36.84
CA ALA A 185 -10.34 51.18 -35.58
C ALA A 185 -10.56 52.15 -34.40
N GLU A 186 -9.80 53.24 -34.28
CA GLU A 186 -10.00 54.23 -33.20
C GLU A 186 -11.27 55.05 -33.44
N VAL A 187 -11.57 55.35 -34.70
CA VAL A 187 -12.82 56.02 -35.09
C VAL A 187 -14.02 55.14 -34.78
N ALA A 188 -13.94 53.83 -35.04
CA ALA A 188 -15.00 52.89 -34.66
C ALA A 188 -15.24 52.88 -33.13
N GLU A 189 -14.18 52.89 -32.31
CA GLU A 189 -14.33 53.01 -30.85
C GLU A 189 -14.99 54.33 -30.46
N ALA A 190 -14.65 55.44 -31.12
CA ALA A 190 -15.29 56.73 -30.87
C ALA A 190 -16.79 56.74 -31.19
N LEU A 191 -17.18 56.10 -32.30
CA LEU A 191 -18.57 56.02 -32.72
C LEU A 191 -19.43 55.14 -31.80
N LEU A 192 -18.86 54.24 -31.00
CA LEU A 192 -19.63 53.44 -30.03
C LEU A 192 -20.25 54.28 -28.91
N HIS A 193 -19.71 55.47 -28.62
CA HIS A 193 -20.22 56.36 -27.58
C HIS A 193 -21.43 57.22 -28.01
N VAL A 194 -21.87 57.06 -29.25
CA VAL A 194 -22.92 57.83 -29.93
C VAL A 194 -24.17 56.97 -30.15
N THR A 195 -25.36 57.56 -30.20
CA THR A 195 -26.66 56.84 -30.31
C THR A 195 -26.76 55.93 -31.53
N HIS A 196 -26.33 56.39 -32.70
CA HIS A 196 -26.37 55.66 -33.97
C HIS A 196 -25.01 55.04 -34.38
N GLY A 197 -24.15 54.75 -33.41
CA GLY A 197 -22.80 54.21 -33.61
C GLY A 197 -22.73 52.96 -34.51
N PRO A 198 -23.45 51.86 -34.20
CA PRO A 198 -23.40 50.62 -34.98
C PRO A 198 -23.75 50.80 -36.47
N THR A 199 -24.68 51.69 -36.79
CA THR A 199 -25.07 52.01 -38.17
C THR A 199 -24.02 52.84 -38.89
N LEU A 200 -23.41 53.82 -38.21
CA LEU A 200 -22.33 54.63 -38.78
C LEU A 200 -21.06 53.79 -39.03
N ILE A 201 -20.73 52.86 -38.13
CA ILE A 201 -19.63 51.92 -38.29
C ILE A 201 -19.89 50.97 -39.47
N ALA A 202 -21.13 50.48 -39.63
CA ALA A 202 -21.49 49.64 -40.77
C ALA A 202 -21.35 50.39 -42.12
N ASN A 203 -21.82 51.64 -42.20
CA ASN A 203 -21.67 52.46 -43.39
C ASN A 203 -20.20 52.81 -43.70
N MET A 204 -19.41 53.10 -42.66
CA MET A 204 -17.97 53.33 -42.77
C MET A 204 -17.26 52.13 -43.41
N VAL A 205 -17.50 50.93 -42.88
CA VAL A 205 -16.90 49.70 -43.40
C VAL A 205 -17.45 49.33 -44.78
N ALA A 206 -18.72 49.63 -45.06
CA ALA A 206 -19.30 49.42 -46.39
C ALA A 206 -18.66 50.29 -47.49
N ASN A 207 -18.23 51.52 -47.15
CA ASN A 207 -17.51 52.39 -48.08
C ASN A 207 -16.02 52.06 -48.21
N GLN A 208 -15.44 51.36 -47.23
CA GLN A 208 -14.04 50.92 -47.22
C GLN A 208 -13.96 49.44 -46.79
N PRO A 209 -14.22 48.47 -47.68
CA PRO A 209 -14.26 47.05 -47.30
C PRO A 209 -12.92 46.54 -46.73
N ASP A 210 -11.79 47.14 -47.14
CA ASP A 210 -10.45 46.77 -46.67
C ASP A 210 -10.27 46.97 -45.14
N CYS A 211 -10.98 47.93 -44.55
CA CYS A 211 -10.87 48.21 -43.11
C CYS A 211 -11.69 47.24 -42.26
N PHE A 212 -12.51 46.36 -42.86
CA PHE A 212 -13.35 45.39 -42.16
C PHE A 212 -12.56 44.58 -41.12
N ARG A 213 -11.40 44.02 -41.53
CA ARG A 213 -10.59 43.19 -40.64
C ARG A 213 -9.99 43.98 -39.50
N GLU A 214 -9.50 45.20 -39.78
CA GLU A 214 -8.89 46.09 -38.80
C GLU A 214 -9.91 46.54 -37.74
N VAL A 215 -11.07 47.02 -38.19
CA VAL A 215 -12.17 47.50 -37.33
C VAL A 215 -12.70 46.36 -36.47
N VAL A 216 -13.02 45.20 -37.04
CA VAL A 216 -13.54 44.06 -36.27
C VAL A 216 -12.50 43.54 -35.28
N THR A 217 -11.21 43.50 -35.66
CA THR A 217 -10.15 43.07 -34.75
C THR A 217 -9.97 44.06 -33.59
N GLY A 218 -9.97 45.37 -33.87
CA GLY A 218 -9.89 46.41 -32.85
C GLY A 218 -11.05 46.36 -31.85
N LEU A 219 -12.28 46.29 -32.38
CA LEU A 219 -13.50 46.17 -31.56
C LEU A 219 -13.47 44.89 -30.69
N VAL A 220 -13.02 43.75 -31.23
CA VAL A 220 -12.95 42.51 -30.45
C VAL A 220 -11.87 42.55 -29.37
N LEU A 221 -10.70 43.12 -29.67
CA LEU A 221 -9.60 43.25 -28.73
C LEU A 221 -9.91 44.22 -27.58
N ASN A 222 -10.72 45.24 -27.81
CA ASN A 222 -11.18 46.19 -26.79
C ASN A 222 -12.47 45.74 -26.09
N GLY A 223 -13.07 44.63 -26.52
CA GLY A 223 -14.30 44.09 -25.93
C GLY A 223 -14.11 43.58 -24.51
N ASP A 224 -15.17 43.68 -23.70
CA ASP A 224 -15.17 43.16 -22.34
C ASP A 224 -15.06 41.64 -22.33
N LYS A 225 -14.48 41.09 -21.24
CA LYS A 225 -14.48 39.64 -21.00
C LYS A 225 -15.92 39.10 -20.87
N GLN A 226 -16.85 39.95 -20.44
CA GLN A 226 -18.29 39.72 -20.35
C GLN A 226 -19.00 40.88 -21.07
N ASP A 227 -19.32 40.69 -22.34
CA ASP A 227 -19.84 41.71 -23.26
C ASP A 227 -21.23 42.20 -22.90
N GLU A 228 -22.06 41.36 -22.31
CA GLU A 228 -23.42 41.79 -22.02
C GLU A 228 -23.57 42.52 -20.67
N ASP A 229 -22.52 42.60 -19.83
CA ASP A 229 -22.59 43.16 -18.46
C ASP A 229 -22.59 44.70 -18.46
N SER A 230 -22.03 45.32 -19.51
CA SER A 230 -21.94 46.77 -19.67
C SER A 230 -22.77 47.26 -20.87
N PRO A 231 -23.36 48.47 -20.82
CA PRO A 231 -24.07 49.03 -21.97
C PRO A 231 -23.14 49.24 -23.19
N GLY A 232 -21.87 49.61 -22.95
CA GLY A 232 -20.85 49.72 -23.99
C GLY A 232 -20.51 48.36 -24.63
N GLY A 233 -20.48 47.29 -23.85
CA GLY A 233 -20.29 45.93 -24.35
C GLY A 233 -21.45 45.45 -25.22
N LEU A 234 -22.71 45.81 -24.89
CA LEU A 234 -23.88 45.51 -25.71
C LEU A 234 -23.86 46.26 -27.05
N LEU A 235 -23.51 47.55 -27.05
CA LEU A 235 -23.37 48.35 -28.28
C LEU A 235 -22.25 47.81 -29.18
N ARG A 236 -21.12 47.42 -28.59
CA ARG A 236 -20.00 46.79 -29.30
C ARG A 236 -20.39 45.44 -29.89
N LEU A 237 -21.07 44.59 -29.12
CA LEU A 237 -21.64 43.33 -29.61
C LEU A 237 -22.57 43.58 -30.79
N GLN A 238 -23.48 44.56 -30.68
CA GLN A 238 -24.40 44.91 -31.76
C GLN A 238 -23.67 45.39 -33.01
N ALA A 239 -22.66 46.26 -32.88
CA ALA A 239 -21.85 46.74 -34.00
C ALA A 239 -21.09 45.62 -34.71
N VAL A 240 -20.43 44.73 -33.98
CA VAL A 240 -19.71 43.61 -34.61
C VAL A 240 -20.68 42.60 -35.23
N ARG A 241 -21.85 42.39 -34.61
CA ARG A 241 -22.90 41.53 -35.17
C ARG A 241 -23.50 42.10 -36.46
N THR A 242 -23.76 43.40 -36.54
CA THR A 242 -24.25 44.03 -37.79
C THR A 242 -23.20 43.95 -38.89
N LEU A 243 -21.91 44.14 -38.58
CA LEU A 243 -20.82 43.92 -39.54
C LEU A 243 -20.75 42.47 -40.02
N CYS A 244 -20.91 41.48 -39.13
CA CYS A 244 -20.92 40.07 -39.52
C CYS A 244 -22.19 39.68 -40.30
N GLN A 245 -23.33 40.34 -40.07
CA GLN A 245 -24.53 40.17 -40.88
C GLN A 245 -24.31 40.74 -42.29
N MET A 246 -23.62 41.87 -42.40
CA MET A 246 -23.21 42.46 -43.68
C MET A 246 -22.19 41.60 -44.44
N ASN A 247 -21.19 41.02 -43.76
CA ASN A 247 -20.25 40.06 -44.36
C ASN A 247 -20.32 38.68 -43.67
N PRO A 248 -21.28 37.80 -44.06
CA PRO A 248 -21.45 36.49 -43.43
C PRO A 248 -20.26 35.55 -43.65
N SER A 249 -19.42 35.79 -44.67
CA SER A 249 -18.24 34.94 -44.94
C SER A 249 -17.19 35.02 -43.84
N GLN A 250 -17.11 36.16 -43.14
CA GLN A 250 -16.14 36.40 -42.07
C GLN A 250 -16.69 36.03 -40.69
N ALA A 251 -17.98 35.72 -40.54
CA ALA A 251 -18.61 35.47 -39.24
C ALA A 251 -17.93 34.33 -38.45
N LEU A 252 -17.49 33.25 -39.13
CA LEU A 252 -16.76 32.15 -38.49
C LEU A 252 -15.34 32.56 -38.04
N ASN A 253 -14.67 33.42 -38.79
CA ASN A 253 -13.35 33.95 -38.45
C ASN A 253 -13.43 34.89 -37.23
N VAL A 254 -14.45 35.75 -37.18
CA VAL A 254 -14.72 36.62 -36.03
C VAL A 254 -15.09 35.80 -34.80
N ARG A 255 -15.90 34.75 -34.96
CA ARG A 255 -16.20 33.80 -33.89
C ARG A 255 -14.94 33.14 -33.34
N ALA A 256 -14.01 32.72 -34.20
CA ALA A 256 -12.73 32.16 -33.77
C ALA A 256 -11.89 33.19 -33.00
N LEU A 257 -11.84 34.43 -33.48
CA LEU A 257 -11.14 35.54 -32.81
C LEU A 257 -11.67 35.80 -31.38
N CYS A 258 -13.00 35.77 -31.18
CA CYS A 258 -13.59 35.89 -29.84
C CYS A 258 -13.11 34.79 -28.88
N VAL A 259 -12.99 33.55 -29.36
CA VAL A 259 -12.55 32.39 -28.57
C VAL A 259 -11.05 32.41 -28.30
N GLU A 260 -10.24 32.81 -29.29
CA GLU A 260 -8.79 32.97 -29.14
C GLU A 260 -8.46 34.05 -28.10
N GLN A 261 -9.16 35.19 -28.16
CA GLN A 261 -8.94 36.32 -27.25
C GLN A 261 -9.71 36.19 -25.92
N CYS A 262 -10.63 35.21 -25.79
CA CYS A 262 -11.51 35.02 -24.63
C CYS A 262 -12.27 36.31 -24.25
N ARG A 263 -12.83 36.99 -25.26
CA ARG A 263 -13.60 38.24 -25.13
C ARG A 263 -14.91 38.10 -25.87
N MET A 264 -15.93 38.81 -25.40
CA MET A 264 -17.27 38.86 -25.99
C MET A 264 -17.93 37.49 -26.24
N PRO A 265 -18.24 36.73 -25.16
CA PRO A 265 -18.87 35.42 -25.27
C PRO A 265 -20.29 35.45 -25.83
N GLY A 266 -21.08 36.49 -25.53
CA GLY A 266 -22.42 36.67 -26.09
C GLY A 266 -22.40 36.81 -27.61
N LEU A 267 -21.45 37.57 -28.15
CA LEU A 267 -21.23 37.68 -29.60
C LEU A 267 -20.91 36.32 -30.23
N ALA A 268 -19.98 35.54 -29.63
CA ALA A 268 -19.62 34.23 -30.15
C ALA A 268 -20.83 33.27 -30.22
N VAL A 269 -21.75 33.35 -29.26
CA VAL A 269 -23.01 32.58 -29.26
C VAL A 269 -23.94 33.08 -30.36
N TYR A 270 -24.16 34.39 -30.49
CA TYR A 270 -25.01 34.95 -31.55
C TYR A 270 -24.51 34.62 -32.96
N LEU A 271 -23.20 34.74 -33.21
CA LEU A 271 -22.61 34.37 -34.50
C LEU A 271 -22.80 32.87 -34.81
N THR A 272 -22.72 32.02 -33.78
CA THR A 272 -22.97 30.58 -33.94
C THR A 272 -24.44 30.30 -34.30
N LEU A 273 -25.38 31.02 -33.70
CA LEU A 273 -26.82 30.88 -33.99
C LEU A 273 -27.17 31.46 -35.37
N ASP A 274 -26.60 32.61 -35.74
CA ASP A 274 -26.87 33.28 -37.01
C ASP A 274 -26.36 32.44 -38.20
N VAL A 275 -25.18 31.81 -38.08
CA VAL A 275 -24.68 30.85 -39.09
C VAL A 275 -25.57 29.61 -39.17
N GLY A 276 -26.05 29.10 -38.03
CA GLY A 276 -26.95 27.94 -37.98
C GLY A 276 -28.31 28.19 -38.65
N LYS A 277 -28.83 29.43 -38.61
CA LYS A 277 -30.08 29.82 -39.28
C LYS A 277 -29.91 30.11 -40.77
N ALA A 278 -28.76 30.64 -41.19
CA ALA A 278 -28.47 30.89 -42.60
C ALA A 278 -28.33 29.58 -43.41
N GLY A 279 -27.87 28.49 -42.78
CA GLY A 279 -27.72 27.18 -43.41
C GLY A 279 -29.02 26.37 -43.59
N SER A 280 -30.12 26.72 -42.92
CA SER A 280 -31.39 25.99 -43.05
C SER A 280 -32.28 26.48 -44.20
N GLY A 281 -31.94 27.63 -44.81
CA GLY A 281 -32.75 28.27 -45.85
C GLY A 281 -32.42 27.87 -47.30
N MET A 282 -31.39 27.06 -47.54
CA MET A 282 -31.00 26.67 -48.90
C MET A 282 -30.57 25.20 -48.94
N SER A 283 -31.31 24.41 -49.71
CA SER A 283 -31.05 23.01 -50.09
C SER A 283 -31.53 21.92 -49.13
N GLY A 284 -32.68 21.34 -49.47
CA GLY A 284 -33.00 19.96 -49.12
C GLY A 284 -32.13 19.01 -49.94
N ASN A 285 -30.94 18.68 -49.45
CA ASN A 285 -30.29 17.41 -49.77
C ASN A 285 -29.18 17.12 -48.75
N GLY A 286 -29.23 15.92 -48.19
CA GLY A 286 -28.41 15.48 -47.05
C GLY A 286 -26.93 15.29 -47.36
N SER A 287 -26.15 16.38 -47.30
CA SER A 287 -24.72 16.30 -46.99
C SER A 287 -24.43 17.17 -45.76
N TYR A 288 -24.15 16.52 -44.64
CA TYR A 288 -23.57 17.15 -43.45
C TYR A 288 -22.17 17.67 -43.80
N GLY A 289 -22.09 18.91 -44.30
CA GLY A 289 -20.84 19.58 -44.67
C GLY A 289 -20.70 20.91 -43.94
N GLU A 290 -19.80 20.94 -42.95
CA GLU A 290 -18.99 22.06 -42.42
C GLU A 290 -19.66 23.38 -41.95
N GLY A 291 -20.97 23.57 -42.15
CA GLY A 291 -21.75 24.70 -41.62
C GLY A 291 -22.28 24.48 -40.20
N GLY A 292 -21.38 24.39 -39.22
CA GLY A 292 -21.59 24.65 -37.78
C GLY A 292 -22.80 24.01 -37.07
N ASP A 293 -22.69 22.75 -36.63
CA ASP A 293 -23.59 22.24 -35.58
C ASP A 293 -23.32 22.96 -34.25
N VAL A 294 -24.33 23.74 -33.80
CA VAL A 294 -24.32 24.48 -32.53
C VAL A 294 -23.97 23.55 -31.36
N VAL A 295 -24.46 22.31 -31.36
CA VAL A 295 -24.25 21.36 -30.26
C VAL A 295 -22.79 20.94 -30.19
N SER A 296 -22.18 20.55 -31.32
CA SER A 296 -20.76 20.19 -31.40
C SER A 296 -19.84 21.34 -30.97
N TYR A 297 -20.14 22.57 -31.40
CA TYR A 297 -19.31 23.74 -31.14
C TYR A 297 -19.33 24.13 -29.66
N VAL A 298 -20.52 24.27 -29.05
CA VAL A 298 -20.63 24.63 -27.63
C VAL A 298 -20.06 23.52 -26.73
N THR A 299 -20.25 22.26 -27.10
CA THR A 299 -19.62 21.12 -26.42
C THR A 299 -18.09 21.20 -26.51
N GLY A 300 -17.55 21.55 -27.68
CA GLY A 300 -16.11 21.75 -27.90
C GLY A 300 -15.52 22.90 -27.07
N LEU A 301 -16.25 24.00 -26.89
CA LEU A 301 -15.82 25.12 -26.03
C LEU A 301 -15.75 24.70 -24.55
N LEU A 302 -16.77 24.00 -24.06
CA LEU A 302 -16.87 23.54 -22.68
C LEU A 302 -15.89 22.40 -22.35
N LEU A 303 -15.57 21.54 -23.32
CA LEU A 303 -14.63 20.43 -23.19
C LEU A 303 -13.25 20.73 -23.80
N SER A 304 -12.99 21.98 -24.16
CA SER A 304 -11.71 22.41 -24.75
C SER A 304 -10.54 22.05 -23.83
N HIS A 305 -9.35 21.82 -24.38
CA HIS A 305 -8.14 21.57 -23.58
C HIS A 305 -7.69 22.85 -22.83
N ASN A 306 -8.00 24.03 -23.39
CA ASN A 306 -7.62 25.32 -22.83
C ASN A 306 -8.47 25.72 -21.61
N HIS A 307 -7.84 25.78 -20.43
CA HIS A 307 -8.52 26.13 -19.18
C HIS A 307 -9.13 27.55 -19.18
N GLN A 308 -8.50 28.49 -19.89
CA GLN A 308 -8.95 29.87 -19.99
C GLN A 308 -10.28 29.96 -20.75
N GLN A 309 -10.40 29.27 -21.89
CA GLN A 309 -11.62 29.23 -22.70
C GLN A 309 -12.80 28.59 -21.93
N ARG A 310 -12.57 27.46 -21.26
CA ARG A 310 -13.61 26.81 -20.43
C ARG A 310 -14.13 27.73 -19.33
N THR A 311 -13.21 28.39 -18.62
CA THR A 311 -13.56 29.26 -17.48
C THR A 311 -14.27 30.53 -17.95
N TRP A 312 -13.81 31.13 -19.05
CA TRP A 312 -14.43 32.28 -19.69
C TRP A 312 -15.90 32.01 -20.09
N PHE A 313 -16.15 30.93 -20.82
CA PHE A 313 -17.49 30.57 -21.26
C PHE A 313 -18.39 30.13 -20.08
N ALA A 314 -17.84 29.42 -19.10
CA ALA A 314 -18.59 29.05 -17.89
C ALA A 314 -18.94 30.26 -17.00
N GLN A 315 -18.11 31.30 -16.97
CA GLN A 315 -18.41 32.56 -16.29
C GLN A 315 -19.55 33.31 -16.98
N PHE A 316 -19.56 33.36 -18.31
CA PHE A 316 -20.65 33.94 -19.10
C PHE A 316 -22.00 33.28 -18.80
N VAL A 317 -22.05 31.95 -18.83
CA VAL A 317 -23.28 31.22 -18.50
C VAL A 317 -23.76 31.53 -17.07
N LYS A 318 -22.85 31.77 -16.12
CA LYS A 318 -23.18 32.12 -14.72
C LYS A 318 -23.64 33.57 -14.56
N SER A 319 -23.02 34.53 -15.24
CA SER A 319 -23.38 35.96 -15.18
C SER A 319 -24.74 36.21 -15.83
N SER A 320 -24.99 35.64 -17.02
CA SER A 320 -26.25 35.80 -17.74
C SER A 320 -27.47 35.25 -16.97
N GLN A 321 -27.30 34.20 -16.15
CA GLN A 321 -28.37 33.65 -15.31
C GLN A 321 -28.76 34.52 -14.10
N ARG A 322 -27.93 35.48 -13.68
CA ARG A 322 -28.20 36.35 -12.52
C ARG A 322 -29.03 37.59 -12.86
N ARG A 323 -29.26 37.85 -14.14
CA ARG A 323 -29.92 39.07 -14.64
C ARG A 323 -31.41 39.09 -14.34
N LYS A 324 -32.04 40.26 -14.39
CA LYS A 324 -33.50 40.40 -14.20
C LYS A 324 -34.25 39.82 -15.41
N TYR A 325 -35.45 39.28 -15.17
CA TYR A 325 -36.25 38.51 -16.14
C TYR A 325 -36.48 39.22 -17.50
N GLU A 326 -36.73 40.54 -17.50
CA GLU A 326 -36.89 41.33 -18.74
C GLU A 326 -35.63 41.43 -19.59
N GLN A 327 -34.44 41.48 -18.96
CA GLN A 327 -33.14 41.50 -19.64
C GLN A 327 -32.63 40.10 -19.98
N GLN A 328 -33.18 39.06 -19.36
CA GLN A 328 -32.86 37.67 -19.68
C GLN A 328 -33.45 37.26 -21.03
N ALA A 329 -34.64 37.73 -21.39
CA ALA A 329 -35.30 37.37 -22.65
C ALA A 329 -34.51 37.79 -23.90
N SER A 330 -33.68 38.84 -23.80
CA SER A 330 -32.84 39.37 -24.87
C SER A 330 -31.36 38.96 -24.78
N SER A 331 -30.98 38.08 -23.85
CA SER A 331 -29.60 37.59 -23.69
C SER A 331 -29.27 36.48 -24.68
N ALA A 332 -28.01 36.41 -25.11
CA ALA A 332 -27.50 35.34 -25.97
C ALA A 332 -27.68 33.95 -25.34
N LEU A 333 -27.65 33.84 -24.01
CA LEU A 333 -27.92 32.59 -23.31
C LEU A 333 -29.39 32.16 -23.47
N ALA A 334 -30.34 33.09 -23.46
CA ALA A 334 -31.75 32.77 -23.68
C ALA A 334 -32.01 32.34 -25.12
N ALA A 335 -31.38 33.00 -26.09
CA ALA A 335 -31.43 32.61 -27.50
C ALA A 335 -30.85 31.19 -27.71
N LEU A 336 -29.74 30.87 -27.05
CA LEU A 336 -29.17 29.53 -27.06
C LEU A 336 -30.09 28.49 -26.40
N ARG A 337 -30.71 28.82 -25.26
CA ARG A 337 -31.68 27.94 -24.59
C ARG A 337 -32.91 27.68 -25.46
N THR A 338 -33.43 28.69 -26.15
CA THR A 338 -34.56 28.52 -27.06
C THR A 338 -34.21 27.57 -28.21
N ASP A 339 -33.06 27.75 -28.87
CA ASP A 339 -32.60 26.86 -29.96
C ASP A 339 -32.39 25.42 -29.47
N LEU A 340 -31.73 25.23 -28.32
CA LEU A 340 -31.54 23.89 -27.72
C LEU A 340 -32.87 23.23 -27.34
N SER A 341 -33.81 23.99 -26.76
CA SER A 341 -35.14 23.48 -26.41
C SER A 341 -35.99 23.11 -27.63
N GLU A 342 -35.85 23.87 -28.72
CA GLU A 342 -36.53 23.59 -29.99
C GLU A 342 -35.94 22.33 -30.65
N ARG A 343 -34.60 22.18 -30.68
CA ARG A 343 -33.95 20.95 -31.14
C ARG A 343 -34.38 19.73 -30.32
N LEU A 344 -34.47 19.89 -29.00
CA LEU A 344 -34.92 18.83 -28.10
C LEU A 344 -36.38 18.46 -28.39
N ARG A 345 -37.26 19.45 -28.57
CA ARG A 345 -38.66 19.22 -28.97
C ARG A 345 -38.76 18.57 -30.35
N ASN A 346 -37.95 18.96 -31.31
CA ASN A 346 -37.93 18.38 -32.65
C ASN A 346 -37.51 16.91 -32.64
N LEU A 347 -36.58 16.51 -31.77
CA LEU A 347 -36.24 15.10 -31.56
C LEU A 347 -37.41 14.30 -30.97
N LEU A 348 -38.23 14.92 -30.11
CA LEU A 348 -39.39 14.27 -29.48
C LEU A 348 -40.65 14.25 -30.37
N LEU A 349 -40.76 15.14 -31.37
CA LEU A 349 -41.91 15.15 -32.30
C LEU A 349 -41.97 13.88 -33.17
N PHE A 350 -40.83 13.24 -33.45
CA PHE A 350 -40.76 11.95 -34.14
C PHE A 350 -41.24 10.76 -33.28
N ASN A 351 -41.43 10.95 -31.97
CA ASN A 351 -41.86 9.90 -31.02
C ASN A 351 -43.39 9.78 -30.88
N SER A 352 -44.17 10.42 -31.75
CA SER A 352 -45.63 10.49 -31.65
C SER A 352 -46.39 9.19 -32.03
N CYS A 353 -45.68 8.07 -32.22
CA CYS A 353 -46.25 6.74 -32.47
C CYS A 353 -45.80 5.71 -31.40
N ASP A 354 -46.60 5.60 -30.33
CA ASP A 354 -46.83 4.48 -29.37
C ASP A 354 -45.70 3.59 -28.82
N ASN A 355 -44.42 3.73 -29.18
CA ASN A 355 -43.38 2.76 -28.77
C ASN A 355 -42.13 3.31 -28.08
N ASP A 356 -42.04 4.60 -27.73
CA ASP A 356 -40.86 5.19 -27.04
C ASP A 356 -39.50 4.87 -27.71
N THR A 357 -39.50 4.47 -28.99
CA THR A 357 -38.30 4.02 -29.71
C THR A 357 -37.64 5.16 -30.47
N LEU A 358 -36.36 5.39 -30.20
CA LEU A 358 -35.54 6.35 -30.96
C LEU A 358 -35.04 5.71 -32.28
N PRO A 359 -35.18 6.34 -33.45
CA PRO A 359 -34.61 5.84 -34.70
C PRO A 359 -33.08 5.95 -34.69
N ASP A 360 -32.39 4.98 -35.31
CA ASP A 360 -30.90 4.89 -35.35
C ASP A 360 -30.22 6.19 -35.83
N SER A 361 -30.82 6.90 -36.79
CA SER A 361 -30.30 8.16 -37.33
C SER A 361 -30.28 9.31 -36.32
N GLN A 362 -31.10 9.24 -35.27
CA GLN A 362 -31.25 10.30 -34.27
C GLN A 362 -30.54 10.00 -32.94
N VAL A 363 -30.13 8.73 -32.69
CA VAL A 363 -29.45 8.32 -31.45
C VAL A 363 -28.15 9.10 -31.22
N ILE A 364 -27.38 9.35 -32.27
CA ILE A 364 -26.11 10.10 -32.18
C ILE A 364 -26.37 11.56 -31.80
N HIS A 365 -27.35 12.19 -32.45
CA HIS A 365 -27.76 13.58 -32.16
C HIS A 365 -28.31 13.73 -30.75
N ALA A 366 -29.15 12.78 -30.31
CA ALA A 366 -29.68 12.73 -28.95
C ALA A 366 -28.57 12.53 -27.90
N THR A 367 -27.59 11.66 -28.17
CA THR A 367 -26.42 11.45 -27.28
C THR A 367 -25.57 12.71 -27.18
N ALA A 368 -25.30 13.39 -28.30
CA ALA A 368 -24.55 14.64 -28.32
C ALA A 368 -25.26 15.74 -27.52
N LEU A 369 -26.58 15.85 -27.67
CA LEU A 369 -27.40 16.80 -26.94
C LEU A 369 -27.39 16.53 -25.43
N LEU A 370 -27.58 15.28 -24.99
CA LEU A 370 -27.50 14.90 -23.58
C LEU A 370 -26.13 15.21 -22.98
N ARG A 371 -25.05 14.97 -23.75
CA ARG A 371 -23.68 15.30 -23.34
C ARG A 371 -23.48 16.82 -23.19
N LEU A 372 -24.04 17.63 -24.08
CA LEU A 372 -24.00 19.09 -23.96
C LEU A 372 -24.73 19.57 -22.70
N TYR A 373 -25.94 19.07 -22.44
CA TYR A 373 -26.69 19.40 -21.22
C TYR A 373 -25.95 18.98 -19.94
N CYS A 374 -25.28 17.81 -19.95
CA CYS A 374 -24.37 17.39 -18.88
C CYS A 374 -23.25 18.42 -18.66
N ALA A 375 -22.59 18.87 -19.73
CA ALA A 375 -21.48 19.83 -19.66
C ALA A 375 -21.94 21.21 -19.17
N LEU A 376 -23.07 21.71 -19.68
CA LEU A 376 -23.66 22.97 -19.24
C LEU A 376 -24.05 22.94 -17.76
N LYS A 377 -24.56 21.81 -17.27
CA LYS A 377 -24.87 21.66 -15.85
C LYS A 377 -23.62 21.55 -14.98
N SER A 378 -22.70 20.65 -15.33
CA SER A 378 -21.58 20.25 -14.47
C SER A 378 -20.41 21.24 -14.47
N LEU A 379 -20.14 21.88 -15.61
CA LEU A 379 -19.01 22.82 -15.78
C LEU A 379 -19.45 24.28 -15.66
N ALA A 380 -20.63 24.61 -16.21
CA ALA A 380 -21.15 25.97 -16.26
C ALA A 380 -22.23 26.28 -15.21
N ASN A 381 -22.68 25.30 -14.41
CA ASN A 381 -23.73 25.44 -13.39
C ASN A 381 -25.06 26.01 -13.92
N LEU A 382 -25.48 25.59 -15.12
CA LEU A 382 -26.80 25.92 -15.66
C LEU A 382 -27.92 25.43 -14.71
N LYS A 383 -28.87 26.31 -14.38
CA LYS A 383 -30.15 25.91 -13.76
C LYS A 383 -31.18 25.59 -14.84
N PHE A 384 -31.73 24.38 -14.82
CA PHE A 384 -32.77 23.97 -15.75
C PHE A 384 -34.15 24.49 -15.32
N SER A 385 -34.99 24.79 -16.31
CA SER A 385 -36.39 25.16 -16.08
C SER A 385 -37.29 23.92 -16.00
N GLU A 386 -38.18 23.88 -15.00
CA GLU A 386 -39.09 22.75 -14.77
C GLU A 386 -40.07 22.55 -15.93
N ASP A 387 -40.69 23.63 -16.43
CA ASP A 387 -41.75 23.56 -17.44
C ASP A 387 -41.26 23.31 -18.88
N LYS A 388 -40.00 23.63 -19.18
CA LYS A 388 -39.46 23.63 -20.57
C LYS A 388 -38.37 22.63 -20.85
N GLU A 389 -37.56 22.24 -19.86
CA GLU A 389 -36.35 21.45 -20.08
C GLU A 389 -36.37 20.13 -19.33
N ILE A 390 -36.73 20.14 -18.03
CA ILE A 390 -36.63 18.94 -17.17
C ILE A 390 -37.53 17.81 -17.67
N GLY A 391 -38.81 18.11 -17.97
CA GLY A 391 -39.76 17.10 -18.46
C GLY A 391 -39.32 16.48 -19.79
N LEU A 392 -38.87 17.31 -20.73
CA LEU A 392 -38.45 16.84 -22.05
C LEU A 392 -37.11 16.09 -22.01
N LEU A 393 -36.15 16.53 -21.18
CA LEU A 393 -34.87 15.84 -20.98
C LEU A 393 -35.07 14.46 -20.37
N LEU A 394 -35.97 14.35 -19.38
CA LEU A 394 -36.27 13.06 -18.79
C LEU A 394 -36.95 12.14 -19.79
N GLN A 395 -37.92 12.65 -20.56
CA GLN A 395 -38.58 11.89 -21.63
C GLN A 395 -37.57 11.35 -22.64
N LEU A 396 -36.58 12.18 -23.04
CA LEU A 396 -35.50 11.76 -23.93
C LEU A 396 -34.63 10.67 -23.28
N VAL A 397 -34.19 10.85 -22.02
CA VAL A 397 -33.37 9.85 -21.31
C VAL A 397 -34.09 8.51 -21.18
N THR A 398 -35.41 8.53 -20.97
CA THR A 398 -36.22 7.31 -20.81
C THR A 398 -36.63 6.64 -22.12
N CYS A 399 -36.25 7.18 -23.29
CA CYS A 399 -36.49 6.52 -24.58
C CYS A 399 -35.72 5.19 -24.68
N ARG A 400 -36.27 4.26 -25.48
CA ARG A 400 -35.70 2.94 -25.73
C ARG A 400 -34.89 2.99 -27.04
N PRO A 401 -33.56 2.92 -27.00
CA PRO A 401 -32.76 2.91 -28.22
C PRO A 401 -32.74 1.51 -28.86
N PRO A 402 -32.45 1.42 -30.16
CA PRO A 402 -32.16 0.17 -30.85
C PRO A 402 -30.89 -0.49 -30.27
N PRO A 403 -30.75 -1.82 -30.39
CA PRO A 403 -29.60 -2.56 -29.87
C PRO A 403 -28.34 -2.37 -30.76
N SER A 404 -27.86 -1.13 -30.84
CA SER A 404 -26.64 -0.73 -31.56
C SER A 404 -25.58 -0.19 -30.59
N ALA A 405 -24.32 -0.14 -31.03
CA ALA A 405 -23.24 0.45 -30.22
C ALA A 405 -23.49 1.92 -29.87
N ALA A 406 -24.19 2.66 -30.75
CA ALA A 406 -24.67 4.01 -30.49
C ALA A 406 -25.75 4.03 -29.39
N GLY A 407 -26.68 3.07 -29.41
CA GLY A 407 -27.69 2.89 -28.37
C GLY A 407 -27.09 2.60 -26.99
N VAL A 408 -26.07 1.74 -26.90
CA VAL A 408 -25.35 1.48 -25.63
C VAL A 408 -24.71 2.75 -25.07
N ARG A 409 -24.07 3.56 -25.93
CA ARG A 409 -23.50 4.86 -25.53
C ARG A 409 -24.58 5.85 -25.08
N PHE A 410 -25.72 5.88 -25.76
CA PHE A 410 -26.86 6.69 -25.38
C PHE A 410 -27.36 6.32 -23.97
N VAL A 411 -27.59 5.04 -23.70
CA VAL A 411 -28.01 4.54 -22.36
C VAL A 411 -27.00 4.92 -21.28
N SER A 412 -25.70 4.67 -21.52
CA SER A 412 -24.65 5.02 -20.54
C SER A 412 -24.59 6.52 -20.25
N THR A 413 -24.79 7.36 -21.27
CA THR A 413 -24.83 8.83 -21.15
C THR A 413 -26.10 9.27 -20.41
N GLY A 414 -27.24 8.65 -20.68
CA GLY A 414 -28.50 8.89 -19.96
C GLY A 414 -28.41 8.52 -18.47
N LEU A 415 -27.80 7.38 -18.15
CA LEU A 415 -27.52 6.95 -16.78
C LEU A 415 -26.62 7.95 -16.05
N CYS A 416 -25.56 8.40 -16.72
CA CYS A 416 -24.67 9.44 -16.20
C CYS A 416 -25.39 10.78 -15.99
N MET A 417 -26.30 11.16 -16.89
CA MET A 417 -27.09 12.39 -16.80
C MET A 417 -27.99 12.39 -15.56
N LEU A 418 -28.63 11.27 -15.22
CA LEU A 418 -29.46 11.15 -14.01
C LEU A 418 -28.66 11.42 -12.72
N ILE A 419 -27.36 11.09 -12.71
CA ILE A 419 -26.46 11.32 -11.56
C ILE A 419 -25.83 12.72 -11.60
N ALA A 420 -25.39 13.16 -12.78
CA ALA A 420 -24.79 14.48 -12.97
C ALA A 420 -25.81 15.61 -12.77
N CYS A 421 -27.09 15.33 -13.04
CA CYS A 421 -28.20 16.28 -12.94
C CYS A 421 -29.31 15.78 -12.01
N PRO A 422 -29.13 15.80 -10.68
CA PRO A 422 -30.14 15.28 -9.75
C PRO A 422 -31.48 16.02 -9.77
N SER A 423 -31.51 17.25 -10.31
CA SER A 423 -32.74 18.04 -10.49
C SER A 423 -33.73 17.41 -11.46
N LEU A 424 -33.32 16.44 -12.28
CA LEU A 424 -34.25 15.72 -13.16
C LEU A 424 -35.24 14.85 -12.37
N ILE A 425 -34.82 14.37 -11.20
CA ILE A 425 -35.56 13.46 -10.32
C ILE A 425 -36.13 14.24 -9.11
N SER A 426 -36.38 15.54 -9.29
CA SER A 426 -36.92 16.42 -8.24
C SER A 426 -38.41 16.19 -7.97
N SER A 427 -39.17 15.74 -8.98
CA SER A 427 -40.60 15.42 -8.89
C SER A 427 -40.83 13.91 -8.72
N THR A 428 -41.87 13.54 -7.98
CA THR A 428 -42.24 12.13 -7.72
C THR A 428 -42.64 11.37 -8.98
N GLU A 429 -43.29 12.02 -9.94
CA GLU A 429 -43.63 11.39 -11.24
C GLU A 429 -42.38 11.14 -12.09
N ASN A 430 -41.43 12.08 -12.06
CA ASN A 430 -40.15 11.93 -12.74
C ASN A 430 -39.29 10.81 -12.13
N GLU A 431 -39.33 10.70 -10.81
CA GLU A 431 -38.70 9.62 -10.05
C GLU A 431 -39.24 8.25 -10.44
N ARG A 432 -40.57 8.12 -10.51
CA ARG A 432 -41.23 6.90 -10.95
C ARG A 432 -40.78 6.49 -12.36
N ARG A 433 -40.80 7.41 -13.33
CA ARG A 433 -40.35 7.13 -14.71
C ARG A 433 -38.88 6.72 -14.79
N ALA A 434 -38.00 7.42 -14.08
CA ALA A 434 -36.58 7.05 -14.02
C ALA A 434 -36.38 5.65 -13.42
N SER A 435 -37.10 5.30 -12.35
CA SER A 435 -37.02 3.98 -11.72
C SER A 435 -37.53 2.86 -12.64
N GLU A 436 -38.63 3.07 -13.36
CA GLU A 436 -39.20 2.12 -14.34
C GLU A 436 -38.24 1.87 -15.50
N TRP A 437 -37.59 2.94 -16.00
CA TRP A 437 -36.59 2.83 -17.05
C TRP A 437 -35.33 2.08 -16.59
N ILE A 438 -34.82 2.35 -15.39
CA ILE A 438 -33.66 1.62 -14.85
C ILE A 438 -34.02 0.13 -14.62
N LYS A 439 -35.22 -0.18 -14.12
CA LYS A 439 -35.70 -1.57 -14.00
C LYS A 439 -35.76 -2.28 -15.36
N TRP A 440 -36.22 -1.58 -16.40
CA TRP A 440 -36.22 -2.08 -17.77
C TRP A 440 -34.79 -2.36 -18.28
N LEU A 441 -33.82 -1.45 -18.04
CA LEU A 441 -32.43 -1.65 -18.42
C LEU A 441 -31.78 -2.90 -17.82
N VAL A 442 -32.08 -3.18 -16.54
CA VAL A 442 -31.56 -4.39 -15.87
C VAL A 442 -32.13 -5.66 -16.50
N LYS A 443 -33.40 -5.63 -16.92
CA LYS A 443 -34.05 -6.78 -17.58
C LYS A 443 -33.49 -7.04 -18.98
N GLU A 444 -33.19 -5.98 -19.73
CA GLU A 444 -32.74 -6.07 -21.13
C GLU A 444 -31.21 -6.13 -21.29
N GLU A 445 -30.42 -6.14 -20.22
CA GLU A 445 -28.95 -6.23 -20.28
C GLU A 445 -28.47 -7.41 -21.16
N ALA A 446 -29.08 -8.59 -20.97
CA ALA A 446 -28.71 -9.79 -21.71
C ALA A 446 -28.98 -9.67 -23.22
N TYR A 447 -30.05 -8.97 -23.60
CA TYR A 447 -30.42 -8.73 -24.99
C TYR A 447 -29.44 -7.75 -25.68
N PHE A 448 -29.09 -6.66 -25.01
CA PHE A 448 -28.09 -5.70 -25.52
C PHE A 448 -26.67 -6.29 -25.57
N ALA A 449 -26.31 -7.14 -24.61
CA ALA A 449 -25.01 -7.82 -24.60
C ALA A 449 -24.86 -8.81 -25.77
N GLY A 450 -25.94 -9.53 -26.12
CA GLY A 450 -25.95 -10.48 -27.24
C GLY A 450 -25.98 -9.82 -28.63
N ALA A 451 -26.66 -8.69 -28.78
CA ALA A 451 -26.86 -8.03 -30.08
C ALA A 451 -25.74 -7.06 -30.50
N SER A 452 -25.05 -6.43 -29.54
CA SER A 452 -24.10 -5.34 -29.84
C SER A 452 -22.63 -5.78 -30.02
N GLY A 453 -22.26 -6.99 -29.57
CA GLY A 453 -20.89 -7.52 -29.68
C GLY A 453 -19.81 -6.71 -28.94
N VAL A 454 -20.17 -5.65 -28.21
CA VAL A 454 -19.25 -4.78 -27.46
C VAL A 454 -19.13 -5.30 -26.03
N SER A 455 -17.90 -5.59 -25.60
CA SER A 455 -17.57 -6.19 -24.30
C SER A 455 -17.77 -5.26 -23.08
N SER A 456 -18.06 -3.97 -23.29
CA SER A 456 -18.37 -3.02 -22.22
C SER A 456 -19.87 -2.74 -22.15
N SER A 457 -20.61 -3.60 -21.44
CA SER A 457 -22.06 -3.41 -21.23
C SER A 457 -22.31 -2.26 -20.24
N PHE A 458 -23.37 -1.49 -20.46
CA PHE A 458 -23.91 -0.57 -19.45
C PHE A 458 -24.37 -1.31 -18.18
N GLY A 459 -24.60 -2.63 -18.27
CA GLY A 459 -24.91 -3.50 -17.13
C GLY A 459 -23.77 -3.62 -16.13
N ALA A 460 -22.52 -3.72 -16.59
CA ALA A 460 -21.35 -3.66 -15.70
C ALA A 460 -21.26 -2.32 -14.97
N MET A 461 -21.58 -1.21 -15.67
CA MET A 461 -21.64 0.12 -15.08
C MET A 461 -22.77 0.26 -14.05
N LEU A 462 -23.96 -0.28 -14.34
CA LEU A 462 -25.10 -0.33 -13.42
C LEU A 462 -24.77 -1.09 -12.14
N LEU A 463 -24.14 -2.27 -12.26
CA LEU A 463 -23.74 -3.09 -11.12
C LEU A 463 -22.66 -2.40 -10.28
N LEU A 464 -21.65 -1.81 -10.94
CA LEU A 464 -20.58 -1.08 -10.25
C LEU A 464 -21.14 0.14 -9.49
N MET A 465 -22.07 0.87 -10.09
CA MET A 465 -22.78 1.97 -9.43
C MET A 465 -23.61 1.49 -8.24
N ALA A 466 -24.35 0.38 -8.39
CA ALA A 466 -25.13 -0.21 -7.31
C ALA A 466 -24.24 -0.59 -6.12
N ILE A 467 -23.10 -1.24 -6.39
CA ILE A 467 -22.12 -1.60 -5.36
C ILE A 467 -21.60 -0.36 -4.65
N HIS A 468 -21.17 0.67 -5.38
CA HIS A 468 -20.67 1.90 -4.76
C HIS A 468 -21.72 2.65 -3.94
N PHE A 469 -23.00 2.61 -4.35
CA PHE A 469 -24.09 3.19 -3.57
C PHE A 469 -24.34 2.45 -2.25
N HIS A 470 -24.25 1.11 -2.25
CA HIS A 470 -24.34 0.27 -1.04
C HIS A 470 -23.13 0.48 -0.11
N VAL A 471 -21.92 0.59 -0.67
CA VAL A 471 -20.67 0.86 0.07
C VAL A 471 -20.57 2.32 0.53
N GLN A 472 -21.48 3.19 0.07
CA GLN A 472 -21.48 4.64 0.32
C GLN A 472 -20.24 5.39 -0.19
N GLN A 473 -19.54 4.83 -1.19
CA GLN A 473 -18.36 5.43 -1.80
C GLN A 473 -18.75 6.38 -2.95
N LEU A 474 -19.36 7.51 -2.61
CA LEU A 474 -19.91 8.46 -3.60
C LEU A 474 -18.84 9.09 -4.51
N SER A 475 -17.60 9.21 -4.05
CA SER A 475 -16.49 9.73 -4.86
C SER A 475 -16.19 8.83 -6.06
N ALA A 476 -16.19 7.52 -5.88
CA ALA A 476 -15.96 6.56 -6.96
C ALA A 476 -17.07 6.59 -8.00
N ILE A 477 -18.32 6.85 -7.59
CA ILE A 477 -19.45 7.05 -8.52
C ILE A 477 -19.23 8.30 -9.37
N ILE A 478 -18.80 9.40 -8.75
CA ILE A 478 -18.51 10.64 -9.47
C ILE A 478 -17.33 10.45 -10.44
N GLU A 479 -16.30 9.71 -10.05
CA GLU A 479 -15.16 9.37 -10.92
C GLU A 479 -15.60 8.49 -12.09
N LEU A 480 -16.41 7.45 -11.85
CA LEU A 480 -16.96 6.57 -12.88
C LEU A 480 -17.82 7.35 -13.88
N VAL A 481 -18.72 8.20 -13.39
CA VAL A 481 -19.57 9.07 -14.24
C VAL A 481 -18.71 10.08 -15.01
N SER A 482 -17.66 10.63 -14.38
CA SER A 482 -16.75 11.56 -15.03
C SER A 482 -15.93 10.88 -16.15
N ALA A 483 -15.50 9.64 -15.94
CA ALA A 483 -14.80 8.83 -16.93
C ALA A 483 -15.72 8.46 -18.10
N ALA A 484 -16.96 8.05 -17.82
CA ALA A 484 -17.95 7.69 -18.83
C ALA A 484 -18.37 8.88 -19.71
N LEU A 485 -18.53 10.07 -19.13
CA LEU A 485 -18.87 11.29 -19.87
C LEU A 485 -17.66 12.00 -20.49
N GLY A 486 -16.44 11.65 -20.07
CA GLY A 486 -15.21 12.35 -20.46
C GLY A 486 -15.15 13.81 -19.98
N MET A 487 -15.77 14.11 -18.83
CA MET A 487 -15.81 15.44 -18.22
C MET A 487 -15.87 15.36 -16.70
N LYS A 488 -15.31 16.33 -15.98
CA LYS A 488 -15.32 16.33 -14.52
C LYS A 488 -16.68 16.77 -13.98
N VAL A 489 -17.42 15.83 -13.38
CA VAL A 489 -18.72 16.11 -12.75
C VAL A 489 -18.53 16.52 -11.29
N ILE A 490 -19.22 17.57 -10.86
CA ILE A 490 -19.18 18.07 -9.48
C ILE A 490 -20.59 18.03 -8.91
N THR A 491 -20.91 16.97 -8.17
CA THR A 491 -22.22 16.78 -7.52
C THR A 491 -22.05 16.60 -6.02
N ARG A 492 -22.89 17.27 -5.21
CA ARG A 492 -22.89 17.10 -3.74
C ARG A 492 -23.58 15.80 -3.34
N ALA A 493 -23.04 15.13 -2.31
CA ALA A 493 -23.57 13.87 -1.78
C ALA A 493 -25.05 13.91 -1.39
N THR A 494 -25.52 15.04 -0.81
CA THR A 494 -26.91 15.24 -0.38
C THR A 494 -27.91 15.16 -1.53
N ASN A 495 -27.48 15.53 -2.74
CA ASN A 495 -28.35 15.58 -3.91
C ASN A 495 -28.48 14.20 -4.57
N LEU A 496 -27.69 13.21 -4.15
CA LEU A 496 -27.72 11.85 -4.67
C LEU A 496 -28.60 10.90 -3.84
N SER A 497 -29.32 11.41 -2.82
CA SER A 497 -30.11 10.58 -1.91
C SER A 497 -31.23 9.79 -2.61
N ARG A 498 -31.95 10.43 -3.54
CA ARG A 498 -33.05 9.79 -4.29
C ARG A 498 -32.55 8.75 -5.28
N ILE A 499 -31.55 9.08 -6.09
CA ILE A 499 -30.95 8.10 -7.01
C ILE A 499 -30.28 6.94 -6.25
N LYS A 500 -29.66 7.22 -5.10
CA LYS A 500 -29.16 6.17 -4.20
C LYS A 500 -30.30 5.27 -3.74
N TYR A 501 -31.43 5.83 -3.32
CA TYR A 501 -32.61 5.05 -2.89
C TYR A 501 -33.12 4.14 -4.02
N ILE A 502 -33.29 4.68 -5.24
CA ILE A 502 -33.69 3.89 -6.42
C ILE A 502 -32.73 2.72 -6.65
N PHE A 503 -31.41 2.98 -6.62
CA PHE A 503 -30.42 1.93 -6.85
C PHE A 503 -30.38 0.89 -5.72
N THR A 504 -30.47 1.29 -4.45
CA THR A 504 -30.30 0.37 -3.31
C THR A 504 -31.58 -0.34 -2.88
N HIS A 505 -32.76 0.24 -3.11
CA HIS A 505 -34.05 -0.31 -2.66
C HIS A 505 -34.93 -0.79 -3.81
N ASP A 506 -34.97 -0.08 -4.95
CA ASP A 506 -35.92 -0.39 -6.03
C ASP A 506 -35.35 -1.28 -7.14
N VAL A 507 -34.06 -1.15 -7.44
CA VAL A 507 -33.42 -1.82 -8.60
C VAL A 507 -32.50 -2.94 -8.14
N PHE A 508 -31.51 -2.63 -7.30
CA PHE A 508 -30.49 -3.56 -6.86
C PHE A 508 -30.52 -3.69 -5.34
N THR A 509 -31.49 -4.46 -4.82
CA THR A 509 -31.56 -4.79 -3.40
C THR A 509 -30.28 -5.48 -2.92
N GLU A 510 -29.98 -5.39 -1.61
CA GLU A 510 -28.82 -6.05 -1.00
C GLU A 510 -28.69 -7.53 -1.41
N GLN A 511 -29.82 -8.24 -1.49
CA GLN A 511 -29.88 -9.64 -1.89
C GLN A 511 -29.42 -9.88 -3.34
N VAL A 512 -29.87 -9.06 -4.29
CA VAL A 512 -29.53 -9.18 -5.72
C VAL A 512 -28.04 -8.86 -5.93
N VAL A 513 -27.53 -7.81 -5.30
CA VAL A 513 -26.13 -7.39 -5.40
C VAL A 513 -25.18 -8.43 -4.81
N THR A 514 -25.57 -9.07 -3.71
CA THR A 514 -24.81 -10.17 -3.09
C THR A 514 -24.80 -11.42 -3.97
N ALA A 515 -25.95 -11.78 -4.56
CA ALA A 515 -26.06 -12.94 -5.46
C ALA A 515 -25.26 -12.77 -6.77
N HIS A 516 -25.17 -11.54 -7.28
CA HIS A 516 -24.38 -11.23 -8.47
C HIS A 516 -22.87 -11.17 -8.19
N ALA A 517 -22.43 -10.79 -6.98
CA ALA A 517 -21.01 -10.68 -6.66
C ALA A 517 -20.22 -11.98 -6.85
N VAL A 518 -20.82 -13.14 -6.59
CA VAL A 518 -20.19 -14.46 -6.78
C VAL A 518 -20.02 -14.82 -8.26
N LYS A 519 -20.89 -14.28 -9.12
CA LYS A 519 -20.84 -14.52 -10.58
C LYS A 519 -19.79 -13.67 -11.28
N VAL A 520 -19.29 -12.62 -10.63
CA VAL A 520 -18.24 -11.76 -11.19
C VAL A 520 -16.92 -12.54 -11.19
N PRO A 521 -16.19 -12.62 -12.32
CA PRO A 521 -14.93 -13.34 -12.37
C PRO A 521 -13.90 -12.73 -11.41
N VAL A 522 -13.02 -13.58 -10.87
CA VAL A 522 -11.89 -13.14 -10.06
C VAL A 522 -10.94 -12.28 -10.90
N THR A 523 -10.28 -11.33 -10.26
CA THR A 523 -9.27 -10.50 -10.92
C THR A 523 -8.00 -11.32 -11.13
N SER A 524 -7.69 -11.65 -12.38
CA SER A 524 -6.48 -12.38 -12.78
C SER A 524 -5.23 -11.53 -12.54
N GLY A 525 -4.23 -12.07 -11.86
CA GLY A 525 -2.95 -11.40 -11.63
C GLY A 525 -3.04 -10.18 -10.72
N LEU A 526 -3.94 -10.16 -9.73
CA LEU A 526 -4.16 -9.02 -8.85
C LEU A 526 -2.85 -8.53 -8.20
N ASN A 527 -2.46 -7.30 -8.49
CA ASN A 527 -1.28 -6.63 -7.92
C ASN A 527 -1.62 -5.20 -7.46
N ALA A 528 -0.75 -4.60 -6.65
CA ALA A 528 -0.92 -3.25 -6.10
C ALA A 528 -0.90 -2.12 -7.15
N ASN A 529 -0.52 -2.41 -8.40
CA ASN A 529 -0.40 -1.41 -9.46
C ASN A 529 -1.67 -1.27 -10.31
N ILE A 530 -2.69 -2.14 -10.15
CA ILE A 530 -3.94 -2.03 -10.90
C ILE A 530 -4.78 -0.89 -10.32
N PRO A 531 -5.00 0.22 -11.07
CA PRO A 531 -5.81 1.33 -10.58
C PRO A 531 -7.31 1.04 -10.71
N GLY A 532 -8.11 1.67 -9.85
CA GLY A 532 -9.57 1.61 -9.90
C GLY A 532 -10.19 0.69 -8.85
N PHE A 533 -11.53 0.65 -8.82
CA PHE A 533 -12.27 -0.20 -7.89
C PHE A 533 -12.49 -1.58 -8.51
N LEU A 534 -11.77 -2.58 -8.00
CA LEU A 534 -11.83 -3.96 -8.49
C LEU A 534 -12.95 -4.77 -7.81
N PRO A 535 -13.40 -5.90 -8.42
CA PRO A 535 -14.35 -6.83 -7.80
C PRO A 535 -13.97 -7.27 -6.37
N VAL A 536 -12.67 -7.35 -6.08
CA VAL A 536 -12.12 -7.66 -4.75
C VAL A 536 -12.57 -6.68 -3.67
N HIS A 537 -12.66 -5.39 -4.00
CA HIS A 537 -13.17 -4.39 -3.05
C HIS A 537 -14.66 -4.58 -2.78
N CYS A 538 -15.44 -4.93 -3.81
CA CYS A 538 -16.85 -5.25 -3.64
C CYS A 538 -17.03 -6.39 -2.65
N VAL A 539 -16.37 -7.53 -2.89
CA VAL A 539 -16.48 -8.72 -2.03
C VAL A 539 -15.99 -8.41 -0.61
N TYR A 540 -14.90 -7.64 -0.45
CA TYR A 540 -14.42 -7.17 0.86
C TYR A 540 -15.51 -6.40 1.62
N HIS A 541 -16.14 -5.41 0.98
CA HIS A 541 -17.16 -4.60 1.64
C HIS A 541 -18.43 -5.39 1.96
N GLN A 542 -18.88 -6.27 1.05
CA GLN A 542 -20.05 -7.13 1.27
C GLN A 542 -19.83 -8.13 2.40
N LEU A 543 -18.61 -8.68 2.54
CA LEU A 543 -18.22 -9.52 3.67
C LEU A 543 -18.17 -8.71 4.97
N LYS A 544 -17.66 -7.47 4.93
CA LYS A 544 -17.58 -6.59 6.10
C LYS A 544 -18.95 -6.25 6.66
N SER A 545 -19.95 -6.05 5.79
CA SER A 545 -21.35 -5.83 6.16
C SER A 545 -22.15 -7.12 6.39
N ARG A 546 -21.50 -8.29 6.42
CA ARG A 546 -22.13 -9.61 6.65
C ARG A 546 -23.26 -9.96 5.67
N MET A 547 -23.26 -9.38 4.46
CA MET A 547 -24.35 -9.59 3.50
C MET A 547 -24.40 -11.02 2.95
N PHE A 548 -23.25 -11.66 2.72
CA PHE A 548 -23.19 -13.08 2.30
C PHE A 548 -23.83 -14.03 3.32
N THR A 549 -23.63 -13.76 4.61
CA THR A 549 -24.24 -14.54 5.69
C THR A 549 -25.74 -14.25 5.80
N LYS A 550 -26.14 -12.97 5.73
CA LYS A 550 -27.54 -12.53 5.80
C LYS A 550 -28.39 -13.13 4.68
N HIS A 551 -27.83 -13.22 3.47
CA HIS A 551 -28.54 -13.69 2.27
C HIS A 551 -28.20 -15.13 1.86
N LYS A 552 -27.40 -15.86 2.65
CA LYS A 552 -27.02 -17.26 2.43
C LYS A 552 -26.42 -17.53 1.03
N VAL A 553 -25.43 -16.72 0.65
CA VAL A 553 -24.76 -16.81 -0.66
C VAL A 553 -23.34 -17.38 -0.49
N PRO A 554 -22.95 -18.47 -1.18
CA PRO A 554 -21.65 -19.11 -0.98
C PRO A 554 -20.53 -18.32 -1.65
N ILE A 555 -19.47 -17.99 -0.90
CA ILE A 555 -18.37 -17.13 -1.36
C ILE A 555 -16.98 -17.79 -1.28
N LYS A 556 -16.89 -18.98 -0.66
CA LYS A 556 -15.63 -19.72 -0.43
C LYS A 556 -14.82 -19.90 -1.72
N ASP A 557 -15.44 -20.46 -2.76
CA ASP A 557 -14.75 -20.77 -4.03
C ASP A 557 -14.21 -19.52 -4.70
N TRP A 558 -14.95 -18.41 -4.64
CA TRP A 558 -14.52 -17.14 -5.19
C TRP A 558 -13.27 -16.61 -4.48
N ILE A 559 -13.24 -16.66 -3.14
CA ILE A 559 -12.09 -16.21 -2.33
C ILE A 559 -10.87 -17.09 -2.59
N TYR A 560 -11.05 -18.41 -2.61
CA TYR A 560 -9.97 -19.35 -2.92
C TYR A 560 -9.38 -19.09 -4.31
N ASN A 561 -10.23 -18.94 -5.33
CA ASN A 561 -9.80 -18.61 -6.69
C ASN A 561 -9.11 -17.25 -6.77
N GLN A 562 -9.57 -16.25 -6.01
CA GLN A 562 -8.94 -14.93 -5.97
C GLN A 562 -7.55 -14.96 -5.30
N ILE A 563 -7.36 -15.77 -4.24
CA ILE A 563 -6.05 -15.99 -3.61
C ILE A 563 -5.08 -16.68 -4.58
N CYS A 564 -5.57 -17.64 -5.37
CA CYS A 564 -4.77 -18.32 -6.41
C CYS A 564 -4.40 -17.39 -7.58
N ALA A 565 -5.21 -16.36 -7.83
CA ALA A 565 -5.01 -15.39 -8.90
C ALA A 565 -4.18 -14.14 -8.49
N CYS A 566 -3.72 -14.03 -7.24
CA CYS A 566 -2.89 -12.91 -6.79
C CYS A 566 -1.46 -12.96 -7.36
N SER A 567 -0.86 -11.79 -7.61
CA SER A 567 0.53 -11.64 -8.06
C SER A 567 1.28 -10.58 -7.25
N THR A 568 2.60 -10.46 -7.46
CA THR A 568 3.43 -9.44 -6.81
C THR A 568 3.48 -8.14 -7.64
N PRO A 569 3.54 -6.95 -7.01
CA PRO A 569 3.43 -6.66 -5.58
C PRO A 569 2.02 -6.90 -5.01
N LEU A 570 1.93 -7.39 -3.77
CA LEU A 570 0.66 -7.78 -3.16
C LEU A 570 -0.29 -6.59 -2.98
N HIS A 571 -1.54 -6.75 -3.41
CA HIS A 571 -2.57 -5.72 -3.25
C HIS A 571 -3.01 -5.56 -1.77
N PRO A 572 -3.10 -4.33 -1.24
CA PRO A 572 -3.31 -4.06 0.20
C PRO A 572 -4.64 -4.54 0.77
N VAL A 573 -5.65 -4.76 -0.08
CA VAL A 573 -6.96 -5.26 0.35
C VAL A 573 -6.96 -6.76 0.65
N MET A 574 -6.01 -7.54 0.12
CA MET A 574 -6.03 -9.00 0.30
C MET A 574 -5.90 -9.44 1.77
N PRO A 575 -4.96 -8.92 2.58
CA PRO A 575 -4.91 -9.25 4.01
C PRO A 575 -6.22 -8.90 4.75
N GLN A 576 -6.81 -7.74 4.44
CA GLN A 576 -8.06 -7.29 5.05
C GLN A 576 -9.25 -8.17 4.64
N LEU A 577 -9.29 -8.63 3.38
CA LEU A 577 -10.29 -9.55 2.88
C LEU A 577 -10.22 -10.89 3.62
N VAL A 578 -9.02 -11.45 3.78
CA VAL A 578 -8.79 -12.69 4.52
C VAL A 578 -9.25 -12.54 5.98
N GLU A 579 -8.93 -11.42 6.63
CA GLU A 579 -9.35 -11.14 8.00
C GLU A 579 -10.86 -11.09 8.17
N VAL A 580 -11.55 -10.32 7.32
CA VAL A 580 -13.02 -10.23 7.36
C VAL A 580 -13.67 -11.58 7.04
N TYR A 581 -13.08 -12.36 6.13
CA TYR A 581 -13.57 -13.71 5.82
C TYR A 581 -13.42 -14.66 7.01
N VAL A 582 -12.26 -14.72 7.67
CA VAL A 582 -12.06 -15.54 8.89
C VAL A 582 -13.05 -15.14 9.99
N ASN A 583 -13.21 -13.84 10.23
CA ASN A 583 -14.19 -13.32 11.18
C ASN A 583 -15.64 -13.68 10.78
N SER A 584 -15.93 -13.79 9.48
CA SER A 584 -17.24 -14.21 8.99
C SER A 584 -17.57 -15.68 9.29
N ILE A 585 -16.55 -16.54 9.32
CA ILE A 585 -16.69 -17.97 9.61
C ILE A 585 -16.85 -18.20 11.12
N ILE A 586 -15.99 -17.57 11.93
CA ILE A 586 -15.87 -17.90 13.37
C ILE A 586 -16.81 -17.05 14.25
N LEU A 587 -16.87 -15.73 14.04
CA LEU A 587 -17.61 -14.84 14.94
C LEU A 587 -19.11 -14.77 14.58
N PRO A 588 -20.03 -14.85 15.56
CA PRO A 588 -21.47 -14.73 15.32
C PRO A 588 -21.88 -13.31 14.92
N ALA A 589 -22.95 -13.19 14.15
CA ALA A 589 -23.45 -11.89 13.64
C ALA A 589 -24.16 -11.05 14.72
N SER A 590 -24.66 -11.67 15.79
CA SER A 590 -25.30 -10.99 16.93
C SER A 590 -24.90 -11.64 18.25
N LYS A 591 -24.67 -10.83 19.29
CA LYS A 591 -24.46 -11.29 20.66
C LYS A 591 -25.81 -11.77 21.22
N GLY A 592 -26.14 -13.06 21.09
CA GLY A 592 -27.26 -13.68 21.81
C GLY A 592 -28.30 -14.46 21.01
N GLY A 593 -28.03 -14.85 19.76
CA GLY A 593 -28.93 -15.77 19.03
C GLY A 593 -28.18 -16.77 18.13
N PRO A 594 -28.76 -17.94 17.83
CA PRO A 594 -28.18 -18.90 16.89
C PRO A 594 -28.32 -18.33 15.47
N SER A 595 -27.36 -17.50 15.07
CA SER A 595 -27.17 -17.12 13.67
C SER A 595 -26.18 -18.12 13.07
N ASP A 596 -26.68 -19.01 12.23
CA ASP A 596 -25.84 -19.93 11.46
C ASP A 596 -24.93 -19.11 10.55
N ASN A 597 -23.62 -19.15 10.79
CA ASN A 597 -22.65 -18.59 9.85
C ASN A 597 -22.62 -19.50 8.62
N PHE A 598 -23.09 -18.97 7.49
CA PHE A 598 -23.19 -19.68 6.22
C PHE A 598 -21.83 -19.93 5.54
N ASN A 599 -20.79 -19.16 5.89
CA ASN A 599 -19.49 -19.26 5.24
C ASN A 599 -18.68 -20.43 5.78
N GLU A 600 -18.18 -21.27 4.88
CA GLU A 600 -17.37 -22.45 5.19
C GLU A 600 -15.86 -22.14 5.18
N PRO A 601 -15.04 -22.86 5.96
CA PRO A 601 -13.58 -22.81 5.87
C PRO A 601 -13.04 -23.44 4.57
N ILE A 602 -11.83 -23.04 4.18
CA ILE A 602 -11.11 -23.64 3.03
C ILE A 602 -10.70 -25.07 3.41
N THR A 603 -10.81 -26.04 2.49
CA THR A 603 -10.53 -27.45 2.82
C THR A 603 -9.03 -27.73 2.90
N GLU A 604 -8.63 -28.75 3.67
CA GLU A 604 -7.21 -29.17 3.75
C GLU A 604 -6.67 -29.65 2.39
N GLU A 605 -7.53 -30.25 1.56
CA GLU A 605 -7.18 -30.71 0.21
C GLU A 605 -6.88 -29.54 -0.75
N GLU A 606 -7.68 -28.48 -0.71
CA GLU A 606 -7.46 -27.24 -1.49
C GLU A 606 -6.14 -26.57 -1.08
N ILE A 607 -5.87 -26.50 0.22
CA ILE A 607 -4.65 -25.91 0.76
C ILE A 607 -3.43 -26.75 0.33
N THR A 608 -3.45 -28.06 0.58
CA THR A 608 -2.36 -28.96 0.21
C THR A 608 -2.12 -29.01 -1.30
N ALA A 609 -3.14 -28.83 -2.14
CA ALA A 609 -2.96 -28.72 -3.60
C ALA A 609 -2.05 -27.54 -3.98
N VAL A 610 -2.23 -26.35 -3.40
CA VAL A 610 -1.38 -25.18 -3.68
C VAL A 610 0.04 -25.35 -3.12
N PHE A 611 0.19 -26.01 -1.97
CA PHE A 611 1.51 -26.32 -1.41
C PHE A 611 2.22 -27.47 -2.13
N SER A 612 1.49 -28.39 -2.78
CA SER A 612 2.05 -29.49 -3.59
C SER A 612 2.67 -29.01 -4.90
N GLN A 613 2.23 -27.85 -5.41
CA GLN A 613 2.85 -27.17 -6.56
C GLN A 613 4.17 -26.46 -6.20
N SER A 614 4.61 -26.55 -4.93
CA SER A 614 5.89 -26.01 -4.46
C SER A 614 7.10 -26.76 -5.05
N ILE A 615 8.26 -26.10 -5.04
CA ILE A 615 9.53 -26.53 -5.62
C ILE A 615 10.04 -27.88 -5.03
N PHE A 616 9.46 -28.34 -3.90
CA PHE A 616 9.90 -29.52 -3.14
C PHE A 616 9.26 -30.86 -3.56
N THR A 617 8.33 -30.89 -4.50
CA THR A 617 7.69 -32.14 -4.97
C THR A 617 8.39 -32.69 -6.23
N GLU A 618 8.94 -33.90 -6.14
CA GLU A 618 9.44 -34.64 -7.30
C GLU A 618 8.27 -34.96 -8.23
N LYS A 619 8.36 -34.56 -9.51
CA LYS A 619 7.59 -35.23 -10.56
C LYS A 619 8.19 -36.65 -10.70
N PRO A 620 7.45 -37.74 -10.45
CA PRO A 620 7.94 -39.06 -10.79
C PRO A 620 8.16 -39.12 -12.32
N PRO A 621 9.24 -39.75 -12.81
CA PRO A 621 9.46 -39.90 -14.24
C PRO A 621 8.36 -40.80 -14.81
N SER A 622 7.36 -40.22 -15.46
CA SER A 622 6.30 -40.99 -16.11
C SER A 622 6.83 -41.62 -17.39
N THR A 623 7.39 -42.82 -17.23
CA THR A 623 7.52 -43.79 -18.31
C THR A 623 6.13 -44.16 -18.85
N LYS A 624 5.73 -43.52 -19.96
CA LYS A 624 4.76 -44.11 -20.89
C LYS A 624 5.33 -44.12 -22.30
N ARG A 625 6.06 -45.20 -22.57
CA ARG A 625 6.21 -45.80 -23.90
C ARG A 625 4.84 -45.92 -24.57
N LYS A 626 4.69 -45.33 -25.76
CA LYS A 626 3.88 -45.90 -26.84
C LYS A 626 4.78 -46.07 -28.07
N ARG A 627 5.09 -47.34 -28.37
CA ARG A 627 5.48 -47.88 -29.71
C ARG A 627 4.43 -47.43 -30.74
N SER A 628 4.61 -47.29 -32.05
CA SER A 628 5.63 -47.52 -33.11
C SER A 628 4.92 -47.05 -34.41
N GLY A 629 5.53 -46.66 -35.53
CA GLY A 629 6.91 -46.79 -35.97
C GLY A 629 7.15 -46.14 -37.35
N SER A 630 8.39 -46.37 -37.83
CA SER A 630 8.90 -46.35 -39.21
C SER A 630 8.71 -45.11 -40.08
N ALA A 631 9.79 -44.33 -40.21
CA ALA A 631 10.46 -44.17 -41.50
C ALA A 631 11.95 -43.85 -41.27
N GLN A 632 12.80 -44.77 -41.72
CA GLN A 632 14.25 -44.65 -41.84
C GLN A 632 14.64 -43.63 -42.94
N ARG A 633 15.71 -42.87 -42.70
CA ARG A 633 16.96 -42.87 -43.47
C ARG A 633 17.89 -41.79 -42.89
N GLU A 634 19.02 -42.21 -42.29
CA GLU A 634 20.40 -42.03 -42.83
C GLU A 634 20.95 -40.62 -42.55
N LEU A 635 22.21 -40.38 -42.19
CA LEU A 635 23.29 -41.14 -41.61
C LEU A 635 24.30 -40.07 -41.12
N CYS A 636 25.13 -40.41 -40.13
CA CYS A 636 26.13 -39.57 -39.50
C CYS A 636 27.18 -38.93 -40.45
N ARG A 637 27.66 -37.73 -40.08
CA ARG A 637 29.06 -37.22 -40.17
C ARG A 637 28.99 -35.74 -39.76
N GLY A 638 29.84 -35.15 -38.93
CA GLY A 638 31.08 -35.55 -38.29
C GLY A 638 31.81 -34.25 -37.92
N SER A 639 32.24 -34.15 -36.66
CA SER A 639 33.40 -33.39 -36.14
C SER A 639 33.55 -31.86 -36.32
N ALA A 640 33.79 -31.28 -35.14
CA ALA A 640 34.92 -30.40 -34.79
C ALA A 640 34.84 -28.87 -35.04
N ALA A 641 34.81 -28.17 -33.89
CA ALA A 641 35.70 -27.07 -33.47
C ALA A 641 35.85 -25.83 -34.37
N MET A 642 35.60 -24.63 -33.80
CA MET A 642 36.67 -23.74 -33.34
C MET A 642 36.14 -22.47 -32.64
N LEU A 643 37.06 -21.87 -31.87
CA LEU A 643 37.01 -20.73 -30.95
C LEU A 643 36.73 -19.35 -31.57
N ARG A 644 36.55 -18.40 -30.62
CA ARG A 644 36.63 -16.91 -30.67
C ARG A 644 35.24 -16.26 -30.72
N GLY A 645 34.84 -15.39 -29.80
CA GLY A 645 35.58 -14.48 -28.94
C GLY A 645 35.38 -13.06 -29.45
N LYS A 646 34.62 -12.25 -28.71
CA LYS A 646 34.71 -10.79 -28.49
C LYS A 646 33.32 -10.13 -28.34
N TRP A 647 33.18 -9.41 -27.23
CA TRP A 647 32.28 -8.27 -27.11
C TRP A 647 32.87 -7.08 -27.89
N PRO A 648 32.06 -6.13 -28.35
CA PRO A 648 32.10 -4.84 -27.66
C PRO A 648 30.75 -4.10 -27.53
N VAL A 649 30.76 -3.23 -26.53
CA VAL A 649 29.83 -2.16 -26.17
C VAL A 649 29.77 -1.07 -27.26
N THR A 650 28.61 -0.45 -27.52
CA THR A 650 28.39 1.02 -27.51
C THR A 650 26.92 1.42 -27.77
N ASN A 651 26.50 2.46 -27.07
CA ASN A 651 25.20 3.13 -27.02
C ASN A 651 24.75 3.79 -28.34
N SER A 652 23.42 3.90 -28.54
CA SER A 652 22.80 5.19 -28.91
C SER A 652 21.30 5.21 -28.61
N LEU A 653 20.86 6.28 -27.95
CA LEU A 653 19.46 6.62 -27.72
C LEU A 653 18.73 6.95 -29.03
N THR A 654 17.49 6.48 -29.17
CA THR A 654 16.39 7.28 -29.75
C THR A 654 15.07 6.83 -29.15
N ALA A 655 14.40 7.76 -28.48
CA ALA A 655 13.04 7.63 -28.00
C ALA A 655 12.05 7.78 -29.16
N THR A 656 11.12 6.84 -29.31
CA THR A 656 9.84 7.07 -30.00
C THR A 656 8.74 6.38 -29.22
N LYS A 657 7.84 7.19 -28.65
CA LYS A 657 6.54 6.75 -28.12
C LYS A 657 5.71 6.22 -29.28
N SER A 658 5.29 4.96 -29.21
CA SER A 658 4.21 4.43 -30.04
C SER A 658 3.20 3.73 -29.14
N THR A 659 2.08 4.39 -28.96
CA THR A 659 0.80 3.86 -28.50
C THR A 659 0.39 2.70 -29.42
N SER A 660 0.31 1.48 -28.91
CA SER A 660 -0.34 0.37 -29.61
C SER A 660 -1.22 -0.39 -28.64
N SER A 661 -2.52 -0.11 -28.75
CA SER A 661 -3.63 -0.95 -28.35
C SER A 661 -3.43 -2.38 -28.84
N GLN A 662 -3.19 -3.32 -27.92
CA GLN A 662 -3.38 -4.74 -28.18
C GLN A 662 -4.66 -5.20 -27.48
N LEU A 663 -5.70 -5.32 -28.30
CA LEU A 663 -6.91 -6.09 -28.04
C LEU A 663 -6.51 -7.53 -27.74
N VAL A 664 -6.65 -7.96 -26.49
CA VAL A 664 -6.60 -9.38 -26.13
C VAL A 664 -8.01 -9.94 -26.32
N SER A 665 -8.23 -10.53 -27.49
CA SER A 665 -9.29 -11.51 -27.71
C SER A 665 -8.92 -12.77 -26.93
N GLN A 666 -9.68 -13.11 -25.88
CA GLN A 666 -9.61 -14.44 -25.26
C GLN A 666 -10.98 -15.12 -25.37
N SER A 667 -11.01 -16.12 -26.24
CA SER A 667 -12.05 -17.11 -26.42
C SER A 667 -12.26 -17.94 -25.15
N PHE A 668 -13.52 -18.19 -24.83
CA PHE A 668 -13.98 -19.15 -23.83
C PHE A 668 -13.42 -20.56 -24.08
N SER A 669 -12.84 -21.17 -23.04
CA SER A 669 -12.81 -22.63 -22.90
C SER A 669 -13.21 -23.00 -21.48
N ALA A 670 -14.32 -23.72 -21.35
CA ALA A 670 -14.83 -24.28 -20.12
C ALA A 670 -13.99 -25.49 -19.67
N ALA A 671 -13.92 -25.64 -18.33
CA ALA A 671 -13.48 -26.81 -17.57
C ALA A 671 -11.98 -27.13 -17.48
N GLY A 672 -11.45 -27.05 -16.25
CA GLY A 672 -10.47 -28.00 -15.72
C GLY A 672 -8.99 -27.63 -15.82
N GLU A 673 -8.52 -26.66 -15.02
CA GLU A 673 -7.22 -26.62 -14.33
C GLU A 673 -7.06 -25.23 -13.67
N SER A 674 -7.10 -25.16 -12.34
CA SER A 674 -6.96 -23.92 -11.58
C SER A 674 -5.54 -23.37 -11.68
N GLY A 675 -5.26 -22.56 -12.72
CA GLY A 675 -3.95 -21.94 -12.93
C GLY A 675 -3.60 -20.97 -11.81
N VAL A 676 -2.63 -21.33 -10.96
CA VAL A 676 -2.10 -20.45 -9.91
C VAL A 676 -1.17 -19.42 -10.56
N ALA A 677 -1.49 -18.13 -10.45
CA ALA A 677 -0.74 -17.05 -11.10
C ALA A 677 0.65 -16.82 -10.46
N SER A 678 0.74 -16.90 -9.14
CA SER A 678 2.00 -16.85 -8.37
C SER A 678 1.91 -17.82 -7.20
N VAL A 679 2.57 -18.98 -7.35
CA VAL A 679 2.56 -20.05 -6.34
C VAL A 679 3.00 -19.55 -4.96
N MET A 680 4.04 -18.72 -4.90
CA MET A 680 4.58 -18.18 -3.64
C MET A 680 3.61 -17.21 -2.95
N THR A 681 2.98 -16.30 -3.71
CA THR A 681 2.06 -15.29 -3.16
C THR A 681 0.80 -15.97 -2.61
N SER A 682 0.26 -16.96 -3.33
CA SER A 682 -0.87 -17.74 -2.86
C SER A 682 -0.53 -18.58 -1.62
N GLN A 683 0.66 -19.19 -1.56
CA GLN A 683 1.14 -19.90 -0.37
C GLN A 683 1.27 -19.00 0.86
N LEU A 684 1.79 -17.78 0.70
CA LEU A 684 1.90 -16.82 1.80
C LEU A 684 0.54 -16.33 2.31
N LEU A 685 -0.41 -16.09 1.40
CA LEU A 685 -1.79 -15.69 1.77
C LEU A 685 -2.57 -16.83 2.44
N LEU A 686 -2.41 -18.08 1.96
CA LEU A 686 -2.99 -19.26 2.60
C LEU A 686 -2.37 -19.53 3.97
N LEU A 687 -1.06 -19.33 4.11
CA LEU A 687 -0.40 -19.42 5.41
C LEU A 687 -0.94 -18.37 6.39
N TYR A 688 -1.08 -17.12 5.93
CA TYR A 688 -1.67 -16.06 6.73
C TYR A 688 -3.12 -16.40 7.14
N TYR A 689 -3.93 -16.92 6.21
CA TYR A 689 -5.28 -17.42 6.50
C TYR A 689 -5.29 -18.50 7.59
N LEU A 690 -4.43 -19.51 7.48
CA LEU A 690 -4.36 -20.62 8.43
C LEU A 690 -3.99 -20.14 9.84
N LEU A 691 -2.95 -19.31 9.95
CA LEU A 691 -2.50 -18.78 11.24
C LEU A 691 -3.54 -17.84 11.85
N LEU A 692 -4.14 -16.97 11.05
CA LEU A 692 -5.19 -16.05 11.51
C LEU A 692 -6.44 -16.82 11.95
N TYR A 693 -6.81 -17.88 11.23
CA TYR A 693 -7.93 -18.74 11.60
C TYR A 693 -7.69 -19.43 12.94
N GLN A 694 -6.46 -19.92 13.19
CA GLN A 694 -6.10 -20.48 14.49
C GLN A 694 -6.15 -19.44 15.61
N ASP A 695 -5.63 -18.23 15.39
CA ASP A 695 -5.62 -17.14 16.37
C ASP A 695 -7.04 -16.71 16.77
N VAL A 696 -7.90 -16.47 15.77
CA VAL A 696 -9.29 -16.07 15.99
C VAL A 696 -10.10 -17.20 16.64
N ARG A 697 -9.80 -18.46 16.31
CA ARG A 697 -10.44 -19.62 16.96
C ARG A 697 -10.05 -19.70 18.43
N LEU A 698 -8.74 -19.69 18.73
CA LEU A 698 -8.20 -19.85 20.09
C LEU A 698 -8.61 -18.71 21.02
N SER A 699 -8.57 -17.46 20.53
CA SER A 699 -8.97 -16.28 21.31
C SER A 699 -10.46 -16.24 21.66
N ASN A 700 -11.32 -16.89 20.87
CA ASN A 700 -12.78 -16.87 21.07
C ASN A 700 -13.36 -18.22 21.54
N THR A 701 -12.53 -19.21 21.89
CA THR A 701 -12.98 -20.57 22.28
C THR A 701 -14.01 -20.57 23.39
N HIS A 702 -13.85 -19.72 24.42
CA HIS A 702 -14.80 -19.61 25.52
C HIS A 702 -16.21 -19.20 25.05
N GLN A 703 -16.31 -18.23 24.15
CA GLN A 703 -17.60 -17.77 23.57
C GLN A 703 -18.22 -18.81 22.62
N LEU A 704 -17.38 -19.59 21.92
CA LEU A 704 -17.84 -20.62 21.01
C LEU A 704 -18.46 -21.80 21.77
N LEU A 705 -17.87 -22.19 22.90
CA LEU A 705 -18.37 -23.29 23.73
C LEU A 705 -19.63 -22.91 24.52
N THR A 706 -19.74 -21.67 25.03
CA THR A 706 -20.98 -21.19 25.65
C THR A 706 -22.16 -21.17 24.68
N ASN A 707 -21.88 -20.96 23.39
CA ASN A 707 -22.88 -21.01 22.32
C ASN A 707 -23.06 -22.42 21.71
N THR A 708 -22.54 -23.47 22.37
CA THR A 708 -22.58 -24.89 21.94
C THR A 708 -22.14 -25.14 20.49
N ARG A 709 -21.25 -24.28 19.97
CA ARG A 709 -20.84 -24.30 18.57
C ARG A 709 -19.53 -25.04 18.37
N ARG A 710 -19.54 -26.05 17.49
CA ARG A 710 -18.33 -26.76 17.05
C ARG A 710 -17.76 -26.08 15.81
N VAL A 711 -16.60 -25.42 15.95
CA VAL A 711 -15.87 -24.82 14.83
C VAL A 711 -14.83 -25.82 14.32
N HIS A 712 -14.64 -25.87 12.99
CA HIS A 712 -13.67 -26.77 12.37
C HIS A 712 -12.24 -26.45 12.86
N ALA A 713 -11.50 -27.48 13.28
CA ALA A 713 -10.10 -27.37 13.68
C ALA A 713 -9.23 -28.14 12.68
N TYR A 714 -8.28 -27.42 12.07
CA TYR A 714 -7.31 -28.02 11.15
C TYR A 714 -6.39 -29.01 11.86
N SER A 715 -6.02 -30.06 11.14
CA SER A 715 -5.16 -31.14 11.64
C SER A 715 -3.74 -30.64 11.94
N PRO A 716 -3.11 -31.11 13.04
CA PRO A 716 -1.70 -30.81 13.32
C PRO A 716 -0.76 -31.28 12.20
N HIS A 717 -1.16 -32.36 11.50
CA HIS A 717 -0.43 -32.94 10.37
C HIS A 717 -0.29 -31.98 9.19
N LEU A 718 -1.28 -31.12 8.94
CA LEU A 718 -1.16 -30.09 7.92
C LEU A 718 0.01 -29.14 8.24
N PHE A 719 0.12 -28.67 9.48
CA PHE A 719 1.17 -27.71 9.89
C PHE A 719 2.58 -28.28 9.92
N THR A 720 2.75 -29.61 10.01
CA THR A 720 4.08 -30.24 9.93
C THR A 720 4.59 -30.33 8.49
N GLN A 721 3.69 -30.37 7.51
CA GLN A 721 4.03 -30.43 6.08
C GLN A 721 4.36 -29.04 5.49
N LEU A 722 3.94 -27.95 6.14
CA LEU A 722 4.11 -26.59 5.61
C LEU A 722 5.57 -26.08 5.79
N PRO A 723 6.20 -25.53 4.74
CA PRO A 723 7.54 -24.93 4.81
C PRO A 723 7.50 -23.51 5.42
N LEU A 724 7.03 -23.38 6.65
CA LEU A 724 6.76 -22.10 7.32
C LEU A 724 7.95 -21.13 7.27
N ARG A 725 9.15 -21.64 7.59
CA ARG A 725 10.37 -20.83 7.68
C ARG A 725 10.92 -20.42 6.32
N TYR A 726 10.82 -21.31 5.33
CA TYR A 726 11.20 -20.99 3.96
C TYR A 726 10.34 -19.86 3.38
N LEU A 727 9.02 -19.93 3.58
CA LEU A 727 8.08 -18.90 3.15
C LEU A 727 8.36 -17.57 3.86
N LEU A 728 8.64 -17.62 5.17
CA LEU A 728 8.99 -16.44 5.95
C LEU A 728 10.30 -15.79 5.49
N SER A 729 11.35 -16.59 5.27
CA SER A 729 12.64 -16.09 4.77
C SER A 729 12.52 -15.46 3.38
N HIS A 730 11.66 -16.02 2.52
CA HIS A 730 11.36 -15.44 1.22
C HIS A 730 10.63 -14.10 1.34
N ALA A 731 9.57 -14.03 2.17
CA ALA A 731 8.84 -12.79 2.43
C ALA A 731 9.73 -11.71 3.06
N GLN A 732 10.71 -12.09 3.90
CA GLN A 732 11.70 -11.19 4.48
C GLN A 732 12.65 -10.62 3.41
N LYS A 733 13.16 -11.46 2.49
CA LYS A 733 14.03 -11.01 1.39
C LYS A 733 13.32 -10.04 0.46
N GLU A 734 12.03 -10.26 0.21
CA GLU A 734 11.20 -9.46 -0.69
C GLU A 734 10.24 -8.50 0.05
N GLN A 735 10.70 -7.88 1.15
CA GLN A 735 9.85 -7.08 2.03
C GLN A 735 9.09 -5.95 1.31
N ARG A 736 9.64 -5.37 0.23
CA ARG A 736 8.96 -4.33 -0.57
C ARG A 736 7.69 -4.85 -1.28
N LEU A 737 7.68 -6.12 -1.69
CA LEU A 737 6.57 -6.73 -2.43
C LEU A 737 5.44 -7.21 -1.50
N TYR A 738 5.76 -7.46 -0.22
CA TYR A 738 4.87 -8.02 0.80
C TYR A 738 4.68 -7.13 2.04
N ALA A 739 4.90 -5.82 1.92
CA ALA A 739 4.97 -4.90 3.06
C ALA A 739 3.75 -4.97 4.01
N GLY A 740 2.54 -5.17 3.47
CA GLY A 740 1.30 -5.30 4.24
C GLY A 740 1.03 -6.68 4.86
N LEU A 741 1.77 -7.72 4.48
CA LEU A 741 1.54 -9.11 4.91
C LEU A 741 2.60 -9.61 5.91
N PHE A 742 3.86 -9.21 5.74
CA PHE A 742 4.97 -9.75 6.53
C PHE A 742 4.84 -9.47 8.03
N SER A 743 4.50 -8.24 8.42
CA SER A 743 4.36 -7.86 9.84
C SER A 743 3.23 -8.64 10.55
N PRO A 744 1.99 -8.69 10.00
CA PRO A 744 0.93 -9.55 10.55
C PRO A 744 1.33 -11.04 10.62
N LEU A 745 2.01 -11.56 9.60
CA LEU A 745 2.45 -12.95 9.56
C LEU A 745 3.46 -13.27 10.69
N VAL A 746 4.46 -12.40 10.91
CA VAL A 746 5.44 -12.55 11.99
C VAL A 746 4.75 -12.47 13.35
N LYS A 747 3.82 -11.53 13.55
CA LYS A 747 3.05 -11.43 14.79
C LYS A 747 2.31 -12.73 15.12
N LEU A 748 1.63 -13.31 14.13
CA LEU A 748 0.91 -14.56 14.29
C LEU A 748 1.86 -15.75 14.55
N LEU A 749 3.01 -15.79 13.87
CA LEU A 749 4.03 -16.81 14.09
C LEU A 749 4.65 -16.74 15.49
N VAL A 750 4.95 -15.55 16.00
CA VAL A 750 5.49 -15.38 17.36
C VAL A 750 4.46 -15.82 18.42
N SER A 751 3.16 -15.62 18.16
CA SER A 751 2.08 -16.07 19.04
C SER A 751 1.92 -17.60 19.07
N HIS A 752 1.84 -18.23 17.88
CA HIS A 752 1.52 -19.66 17.78
C HIS A 752 2.74 -20.60 17.76
N TYR A 753 3.85 -20.15 17.19
CA TYR A 753 5.06 -20.93 16.97
C TYR A 753 6.34 -20.14 17.33
N PRO A 754 6.49 -19.64 18.57
CA PRO A 754 7.68 -18.90 18.99
C PRO A 754 8.97 -19.74 18.88
N GLN A 755 8.88 -21.07 18.92
CA GLN A 755 9.99 -21.98 18.68
C GLN A 755 10.60 -21.88 17.28
N LEU A 756 9.87 -21.33 16.30
CA LEU A 756 10.39 -21.05 14.95
C LEU A 756 11.03 -19.66 14.84
N CYS A 757 10.91 -18.83 15.88
CA CYS A 757 11.32 -17.44 15.90
C CYS A 757 12.47 -17.16 16.90
N LEU A 758 13.32 -18.14 17.18
CA LEU A 758 14.48 -17.96 18.05
C LEU A 758 15.45 -16.92 17.47
N VAL A 759 16.08 -16.11 18.31
CA VAL A 759 16.97 -15.02 17.83
C VAL A 759 18.14 -15.56 16.99
N GLU A 760 18.71 -16.70 17.41
CA GLU A 760 19.81 -17.38 16.70
C GLU A 760 19.45 -17.73 15.25
N ASP A 761 18.17 -18.02 15.01
CA ASP A 761 17.64 -18.43 13.71
C ASP A 761 17.50 -17.28 12.72
N TRP A 762 17.27 -16.06 13.21
CA TRP A 762 17.21 -14.83 12.41
C TRP A 762 18.60 -14.23 12.17
N LEU A 763 19.53 -14.47 13.11
CA LEU A 763 20.93 -14.06 12.98
C LEU A 763 21.73 -14.97 12.04
N TYR A 764 21.25 -16.20 11.79
CA TYR A 764 21.89 -17.11 10.84
C TYR A 764 21.84 -16.55 9.41
N GLN A 765 23.00 -16.07 8.96
CA GLN A 765 23.24 -15.74 7.56
C GLN A 765 23.95 -16.92 6.91
N SER A 766 23.41 -17.42 5.80
CA SER A 766 24.09 -18.46 5.02
C SER A 766 25.48 -17.94 4.62
N PRO A 767 26.56 -18.68 4.90
CA PRO A 767 27.90 -18.19 4.61
C PRO A 767 28.03 -17.88 3.10
N PRO A 768 28.61 -16.73 2.72
CA PRO A 768 28.79 -16.39 1.32
C PRO A 768 29.65 -17.45 0.62
N SER A 769 29.38 -17.68 -0.65
CA SER A 769 30.00 -18.70 -1.53
C SER A 769 31.51 -18.47 -1.83
N HIS A 770 32.20 -17.72 -0.97
CA HIS A 770 33.60 -17.30 -1.08
C HIS A 770 34.55 -18.01 -0.10
N SER A 771 34.05 -18.74 0.92
CA SER A 771 34.89 -19.54 1.84
C SER A 771 35.28 -20.89 1.21
N ARG A 772 36.06 -20.86 0.12
CA ARG A 772 36.30 -22.01 -0.76
C ARG A 772 37.55 -22.80 -0.35
N LEU A 773 37.42 -24.11 -0.18
CA LEU A 773 38.53 -25.04 -0.45
C LEU A 773 38.69 -25.10 -1.98
N GLY A 774 39.79 -24.55 -2.50
CA GLY A 774 40.14 -24.51 -3.92
C GLY A 774 40.55 -25.87 -4.51
N ILE A 775 39.94 -26.97 -4.06
CA ILE A 775 40.25 -28.32 -4.53
C ILE A 775 39.00 -28.85 -5.22
N LEU A 776 39.14 -29.20 -6.50
CA LEU A 776 38.18 -30.01 -7.25
C LEU A 776 38.50 -31.49 -6.98
N PRO A 777 37.70 -32.26 -6.21
CA PRO A 777 37.73 -33.72 -6.31
C PRO A 777 36.38 -34.22 -6.88
N PRO A 778 36.24 -35.53 -7.18
CA PRO A 778 35.52 -36.03 -8.35
C PRO A 778 33.99 -35.88 -8.29
N LYS A 779 33.34 -36.05 -9.45
CA LYS A 779 31.88 -36.12 -9.59
C LYS A 779 31.35 -37.43 -8.99
N VAL A 780 31.28 -37.53 -7.66
CA VAL A 780 30.45 -38.55 -7.02
C VAL A 780 28.98 -38.10 -7.18
N PRO A 781 28.08 -38.96 -7.69
CA PRO A 781 26.65 -38.64 -7.77
C PRO A 781 26.10 -38.40 -6.35
N LEU A 782 25.37 -37.30 -6.15
CA LEU A 782 24.76 -36.90 -4.88
C LEU A 782 23.43 -37.62 -4.67
N ASP A 783 23.50 -38.95 -4.53
CA ASP A 783 22.33 -39.78 -4.23
C ASP A 783 22.25 -40.06 -2.72
N PRO A 784 21.05 -40.34 -2.16
CA PRO A 784 20.88 -40.72 -0.75
C PRO A 784 21.88 -41.79 -0.26
N GLN A 785 22.19 -42.76 -1.12
CA GLN A 785 23.14 -43.84 -0.82
C GLN A 785 24.61 -43.40 -0.80
N SER A 786 24.97 -42.35 -1.54
CA SER A 786 26.33 -41.78 -1.53
C SER A 786 26.61 -41.03 -0.24
N VAL A 787 25.59 -40.34 0.30
CA VAL A 787 25.64 -39.64 1.58
C VAL A 787 25.79 -40.65 2.71
N THR A 788 25.00 -41.71 2.72
CA THR A 788 25.12 -42.79 3.72
C THR A 788 26.53 -43.38 3.75
N ARG A 789 27.09 -43.76 2.60
CA ARG A 789 28.45 -44.30 2.49
C ARG A 789 29.53 -43.32 2.95
N ALA A 790 29.38 -42.03 2.65
CA ALA A 790 30.32 -41.00 3.08
C ALA A 790 30.25 -40.73 4.60
N MET A 791 29.06 -40.85 5.20
CA MET A 791 28.87 -40.72 6.65
C MET A 791 29.39 -41.95 7.41
N GLU A 792 29.21 -43.16 6.85
CA GLU A 792 29.77 -44.41 7.41
C GLU A 792 31.31 -44.40 7.42
N GLY A 793 31.94 -43.85 6.37
CA GLY A 793 33.40 -43.70 6.26
C GLY A 793 33.99 -42.42 6.87
N ALA A 794 33.31 -41.80 7.86
CA ALA A 794 33.70 -40.50 8.41
C ALA A 794 35.11 -40.46 9.05
N VAL A 795 35.56 -41.58 9.62
CA VAL A 795 36.90 -41.73 10.22
C VAL A 795 37.95 -42.03 9.15
N ASP A 796 37.65 -42.97 8.25
CA ASP A 796 38.60 -43.47 7.25
C ASP A 796 38.85 -42.48 6.10
N ASN A 797 37.85 -41.67 5.72
CA ASN A 797 37.94 -40.74 4.58
C ASN A 797 37.23 -39.40 4.85
N SER A 798 37.67 -38.71 5.90
CA SER A 798 37.14 -37.41 6.33
C SER A 798 37.20 -36.31 5.26
N GLY A 799 38.16 -36.36 4.33
CA GLY A 799 38.30 -35.41 3.23
C GLY A 799 37.18 -35.52 2.19
N GLN A 800 36.75 -36.74 1.84
CA GLN A 800 35.63 -36.96 0.93
C GLN A 800 34.31 -36.49 1.54
N LEU A 801 34.11 -36.74 2.83
CA LEU A 801 32.94 -36.28 3.58
C LEU A 801 32.89 -34.75 3.64
N LEU A 802 34.02 -34.09 3.91
CA LEU A 802 34.11 -32.62 3.96
C LEU A 802 33.70 -31.97 2.63
N VAL A 803 34.18 -32.50 1.50
CA VAL A 803 33.83 -31.99 0.17
C VAL A 803 32.34 -32.20 -0.13
N LEU A 804 31.76 -33.31 0.32
CA LEU A 804 30.34 -33.58 0.14
C LEU A 804 29.50 -32.58 0.96
N LEU A 805 29.85 -32.34 2.22
CA LEU A 805 29.20 -31.34 3.08
C LEU A 805 29.29 -29.92 2.49
N ASP A 806 30.46 -29.54 1.94
CA ASP A 806 30.63 -28.24 1.27
C ASP A 806 29.77 -28.11 0.00
N ARG A 807 29.53 -29.21 -0.73
CA ARG A 807 28.59 -29.20 -1.87
C ARG A 807 27.13 -29.09 -1.41
N LEU A 808 26.74 -29.77 -0.34
CA LEU A 808 25.41 -29.64 0.26
C LEU A 808 25.13 -28.19 0.69
N MET A 809 26.15 -27.44 1.09
CA MET A 809 26.05 -26.00 1.35
C MET A 809 25.83 -25.13 0.09
N GLN A 810 25.99 -25.66 -1.12
CA GLN A 810 25.84 -24.94 -2.39
C GLN A 810 24.55 -25.30 -3.15
N MET A 811 23.94 -26.46 -2.85
CA MET A 811 22.76 -26.94 -3.56
C MET A 811 21.52 -26.06 -3.35
N PRO A 812 20.60 -25.96 -4.31
CA PRO A 812 19.34 -25.25 -4.11
C PRO A 812 18.41 -26.04 -3.15
N PRO A 813 17.49 -25.34 -2.43
CA PRO A 813 16.67 -25.95 -1.38
C PRO A 813 15.92 -27.23 -1.77
N HIS A 814 15.40 -27.29 -2.99
CA HIS A 814 14.60 -28.43 -3.48
C HIS A 814 15.40 -29.72 -3.65
N GLN A 815 16.69 -29.61 -3.97
CA GLN A 815 17.57 -30.78 -4.09
C GLN A 815 18.23 -31.14 -2.75
N LEU A 816 18.25 -30.21 -1.79
CA LEU A 816 18.87 -30.40 -0.49
C LEU A 816 17.98 -31.21 0.47
N TRP A 817 16.66 -30.94 0.49
CA TRP A 817 15.74 -31.56 1.45
C TRP A 817 15.65 -33.10 1.36
N PRO A 818 15.61 -33.74 0.16
CA PRO A 818 15.60 -35.21 0.06
C PRO A 818 16.81 -35.89 0.70
N LEU A 819 17.94 -35.16 0.81
CA LEU A 819 19.18 -35.66 1.41
C LEU A 819 19.21 -35.49 2.94
N ALA A 820 18.20 -34.86 3.55
CA ALA A 820 18.14 -34.64 5.00
C ALA A 820 18.01 -35.96 5.79
N ALA A 821 17.10 -36.85 5.41
CA ALA A 821 16.87 -38.10 6.15
C ALA A 821 18.10 -39.03 6.19
N PRO A 822 18.84 -39.24 5.08
CA PRO A 822 20.11 -39.97 5.11
C PRO A 822 21.19 -39.30 5.97
N LEU A 823 21.26 -37.96 6.02
CA LEU A 823 22.23 -37.25 6.85
C LEU A 823 21.96 -37.44 8.35
N THR A 824 20.69 -37.35 8.75
CA THR A 824 20.30 -37.42 10.16
C THR A 824 20.34 -38.85 10.70
N ALA A 825 19.97 -39.85 9.88
CA ALA A 825 20.01 -41.25 10.27
C ALA A 825 21.44 -41.76 10.58
N ASN A 826 22.44 -41.24 9.85
CA ASN A 826 23.83 -41.66 9.97
C ASN A 826 24.67 -40.76 10.89
N LEU A 827 24.03 -39.90 11.69
CA LEU A 827 24.70 -38.95 12.57
C LEU A 827 25.62 -39.63 13.62
N LYS A 828 25.30 -40.88 14.02
CA LYS A 828 26.06 -41.64 15.02
C LYS A 828 27.51 -41.92 14.62
N PHE A 829 27.81 -41.99 13.32
CA PHE A 829 29.17 -42.22 12.82
C PHE A 829 30.08 -41.01 13.04
N LEU A 830 29.52 -39.80 13.16
CA LEU A 830 30.28 -38.58 13.50
C LEU A 830 30.72 -38.53 14.97
N LEU A 831 30.20 -39.42 15.84
CA LEU A 831 30.54 -39.52 17.26
C LEU A 831 31.76 -40.42 17.54
N GLN A 832 32.37 -41.02 16.51
CA GLN A 832 33.53 -41.90 16.68
C GLN A 832 34.82 -41.11 16.99
N PRO A 833 35.70 -41.63 17.85
CA PRO A 833 37.00 -41.01 18.11
C PRO A 833 37.87 -41.05 16.85
N GLY A 834 38.25 -39.88 16.32
CA GLY A 834 39.07 -39.75 15.10
C GLY A 834 38.51 -38.80 14.03
N VAL A 835 37.24 -38.38 14.13
CA VAL A 835 36.62 -37.44 13.18
C VAL A 835 37.19 -36.02 13.35
N PRO A 836 37.68 -35.35 12.27
CA PRO A 836 38.21 -33.99 12.37
C PRO A 836 37.16 -32.95 12.76
N ARG A 837 37.56 -31.97 13.59
CA ARG A 837 36.68 -30.88 14.04
C ARG A 837 36.04 -30.09 12.89
N LYS A 838 36.78 -29.87 11.80
CA LYS A 838 36.28 -29.15 10.61
C LYS A 838 35.05 -29.83 9.99
N VAL A 839 35.01 -31.17 9.96
CA VAL A 839 33.87 -31.94 9.44
C VAL A 839 32.63 -31.70 10.30
N LEU A 840 32.78 -31.75 11.63
CA LEU A 840 31.70 -31.51 12.59
C LEU A 840 31.14 -30.07 12.46
N ASP A 841 32.02 -29.08 12.32
CA ASP A 841 31.60 -27.67 12.15
C ASP A 841 30.88 -27.46 10.81
N THR A 842 31.34 -28.09 9.71
CA THR A 842 30.64 -28.04 8.42
C THR A 842 29.30 -28.77 8.44
N TYR A 843 29.21 -29.92 9.13
CA TYR A 843 27.95 -30.63 9.32
C TYR A 843 26.94 -29.76 10.07
N ARG A 844 27.37 -29.08 11.14
CA ARG A 844 26.54 -28.12 11.88
C ARG A 844 25.98 -27.01 10.97
N GLN A 845 26.79 -26.49 10.04
CA GLN A 845 26.33 -25.48 9.07
C GLN A 845 25.31 -26.03 8.07
N VAL A 846 25.52 -27.26 7.57
CA VAL A 846 24.55 -27.94 6.69
C VAL A 846 23.23 -28.18 7.43
N TRP A 847 23.31 -28.59 8.69
CA TRP A 847 22.15 -28.78 9.54
C TRP A 847 21.35 -27.48 9.73
N LEU A 848 22.02 -26.37 10.04
CA LEU A 848 21.37 -25.05 10.17
C LEU A 848 20.74 -24.59 8.85
N ARG A 849 21.34 -24.93 7.71
CA ARG A 849 20.75 -24.68 6.40
C ARG A 849 19.47 -25.50 6.17
N LEU A 850 19.47 -26.78 6.52
CA LEU A 850 18.28 -27.64 6.48
C LEU A 850 17.18 -27.13 7.43
N ASN A 851 17.58 -26.61 8.60
CA ASN A 851 16.70 -26.04 9.61
C ASN A 851 15.92 -24.82 9.07
N SER A 852 16.50 -24.09 8.11
CA SER A 852 15.81 -22.97 7.43
C SER A 852 14.67 -23.39 6.50
N LEU A 853 14.58 -24.69 6.13
CA LEU A 853 13.59 -25.20 5.19
C LEU A 853 12.38 -25.81 5.91
N PHE A 854 12.59 -26.93 6.59
CA PHE A 854 11.57 -27.70 7.31
C PHE A 854 12.07 -28.07 8.71
N PRO A 855 12.11 -27.10 9.64
CA PRO A 855 12.71 -27.27 10.97
C PRO A 855 12.06 -28.40 11.76
N ARG A 856 10.72 -28.42 11.84
CA ARG A 856 9.95 -29.38 12.64
C ARG A 856 10.26 -30.84 12.29
N ARG A 857 10.28 -31.15 10.99
CA ARG A 857 10.59 -32.50 10.50
C ARG A 857 12.08 -32.83 10.66
N LEU A 858 12.96 -31.85 10.50
CA LEU A 858 14.40 -32.04 10.73
C LEU A 858 14.67 -32.43 12.18
N TRP A 859 14.10 -31.71 13.15
CA TRP A 859 14.28 -31.95 14.58
C TRP A 859 13.86 -33.37 15.00
N ALA A 860 12.70 -33.83 14.53
CA ALA A 860 12.23 -35.18 14.80
C ALA A 860 13.18 -36.24 14.23
N MET A 861 13.61 -36.10 12.97
CA MET A 861 14.56 -37.03 12.33
C MET A 861 15.94 -37.04 13.03
N THR A 862 16.36 -35.91 13.61
CA THR A 862 17.66 -35.81 14.30
C THR A 862 17.64 -36.40 15.70
N VAL A 863 16.55 -36.25 16.43
CA VAL A 863 16.35 -36.92 17.73
C VAL A 863 16.34 -38.44 17.51
N GLU A 864 15.63 -38.91 16.48
CA GLU A 864 15.62 -40.32 16.11
C GLU A 864 17.01 -40.84 15.72
N GLY A 865 17.76 -40.05 14.94
CA GLY A 865 19.13 -40.36 14.53
C GLY A 865 20.16 -40.42 15.67
N LEU A 866 19.88 -39.81 16.83
CA LEU A 866 20.79 -39.76 17.99
C LEU A 866 20.49 -40.79 19.09
N LEU A 867 19.42 -41.58 18.96
CA LEU A 867 19.05 -42.60 19.93
C LEU A 867 20.08 -43.76 19.98
N PRO A 868 20.45 -44.28 21.17
CA PRO A 868 21.28 -45.47 21.30
C PRO A 868 20.76 -46.68 20.50
N ALA A 869 21.66 -47.49 19.93
CA ALA A 869 21.30 -48.67 19.14
C ALA A 869 20.51 -49.73 19.94
N GLU A 870 20.71 -49.78 21.26
CA GLU A 870 20.05 -50.71 22.19
C GLU A 870 18.56 -50.42 22.37
N LEU A 871 18.15 -49.15 22.30
CA LEU A 871 16.75 -48.72 22.41
C LEU A 871 15.97 -48.91 21.10
N LEU A 872 16.65 -49.17 19.99
CA LEU A 872 16.07 -49.43 18.67
C LEU A 872 15.74 -50.92 18.43
N GLY A 873 15.82 -51.78 19.46
CA GLY A 873 15.50 -53.20 19.37
C GLY A 873 14.00 -53.52 19.16
N ARG A 874 13.70 -54.21 18.05
CA ARG A 874 12.49 -54.99 17.62
C ARG A 874 11.05 -54.50 17.88
N ALA A 875 10.76 -53.44 18.64
CA ALA A 875 9.38 -52.97 18.85
C ALA A 875 9.25 -51.46 19.15
N HIS A 876 10.14 -50.60 18.63
CA HIS A 876 10.02 -49.15 18.84
C HIS A 876 9.22 -48.49 17.71
N ARG A 877 8.11 -47.81 18.07
CA ARG A 877 7.35 -46.95 17.16
C ARG A 877 8.19 -45.71 16.85
N THR A 878 8.25 -45.29 15.60
CA THR A 878 8.91 -44.02 15.21
C THR A 878 8.33 -42.88 16.04
N LEU A 879 9.17 -42.17 16.81
CA LEU A 879 8.76 -41.02 17.62
C LEU A 879 8.16 -39.96 16.71
N THR A 880 6.91 -39.59 16.96
CA THR A 880 6.28 -38.46 16.24
C THR A 880 6.68 -37.15 16.91
N GLU A 881 6.58 -36.04 16.18
CA GLU A 881 6.86 -34.73 16.76
C GLU A 881 5.97 -34.44 17.98
N ASP A 882 4.71 -34.87 17.94
CA ASP A 882 3.76 -34.68 19.04
C ASP A 882 4.21 -35.42 20.31
N ASP A 883 4.82 -36.60 20.19
CA ASP A 883 5.36 -37.35 21.34
C ASP A 883 6.52 -36.61 22.01
N ILE A 884 7.38 -35.95 21.20
CA ILE A 884 8.54 -35.18 21.70
C ILE A 884 8.09 -33.84 22.30
N VAL A 885 7.04 -33.22 21.77
CA VAL A 885 6.45 -31.99 22.33
C VAL A 885 5.83 -32.24 23.70
N LEU A 886 5.26 -33.44 23.94
CA LEU A 886 4.70 -33.80 25.25
C LEU A 886 5.78 -34.01 26.32
N ASP A 887 6.92 -34.63 25.96
CA ASP A 887 8.07 -34.80 26.86
C ASP A 887 9.38 -34.34 26.17
N PRO A 888 9.76 -33.06 26.32
CA PRO A 888 10.98 -32.51 25.74
C PRO A 888 12.27 -33.19 26.20
N LEU A 889 12.24 -33.91 27.34
CA LEU A 889 13.43 -34.56 27.89
C LEU A 889 13.88 -35.76 27.05
N TYR A 890 13.06 -36.25 26.11
CA TYR A 890 13.48 -37.25 25.12
C TYR A 890 14.73 -36.83 24.34
N VAL A 891 14.92 -35.52 24.09
CA VAL A 891 16.10 -34.99 23.40
C VAL A 891 17.41 -35.30 24.14
N LEU A 892 17.36 -35.37 25.47
CA LEU A 892 18.52 -35.63 26.33
C LEU A 892 18.84 -37.13 26.50
N ARG A 893 17.93 -38.03 26.10
CA ARG A 893 18.13 -39.50 26.10
C ARG A 893 18.95 -39.98 24.89
N CYS A 894 19.84 -39.13 24.38
CA CYS A 894 20.73 -39.40 23.26
C CYS A 894 21.94 -40.24 23.68
N ASP A 895 22.70 -40.74 22.70
CA ASP A 895 23.97 -41.45 22.93
C ASP A 895 24.93 -40.63 23.81
N GLU A 896 25.46 -41.24 24.89
CA GLU A 896 26.31 -40.54 25.87
C GLU A 896 27.54 -39.88 25.24
N ARG A 897 28.01 -40.36 24.08
CA ARG A 897 29.15 -39.78 23.36
C ARG A 897 28.89 -38.36 22.87
N VAL A 898 27.63 -37.95 22.72
CA VAL A 898 27.26 -36.57 22.32
C VAL A 898 27.72 -35.56 23.36
N TYR A 899 27.66 -35.90 24.65
CA TYR A 899 28.15 -35.03 25.75
C TYR A 899 29.67 -34.86 25.74
N ARG A 900 30.39 -35.53 24.82
CA ARG A 900 31.83 -35.35 24.56
C ARG A 900 32.11 -34.63 23.24
N CYS A 901 31.09 -34.26 22.48
CA CYS A 901 31.23 -33.66 21.15
C CYS A 901 30.54 -32.29 21.09
N ALA A 902 31.30 -31.22 21.35
CA ALA A 902 30.79 -29.85 21.45
C ALA A 902 29.88 -29.38 20.27
N PRO A 903 30.22 -29.55 18.98
CA PRO A 903 29.37 -29.10 17.87
C PRO A 903 28.00 -29.78 17.81
N LEU A 904 27.95 -31.06 18.20
CA LEU A 904 26.71 -31.84 18.21
C LEU A 904 25.91 -31.59 19.47
N LEU A 905 26.58 -31.39 20.62
CA LEU A 905 25.94 -30.95 21.85
C LEU A 905 25.24 -29.60 21.68
N GLN A 906 25.82 -28.66 20.93
CA GLN A 906 25.16 -27.40 20.58
C GLN A 906 23.85 -27.62 19.80
N LEU A 907 23.81 -28.58 18.88
CA LEU A 907 22.58 -28.94 18.17
C LEU A 907 21.53 -29.56 19.11
N VAL A 908 21.95 -30.45 20.02
CA VAL A 908 21.07 -31.05 21.03
C VAL A 908 20.49 -30.00 21.97
N ILE A 909 21.31 -29.07 22.46
CA ILE A 909 20.86 -27.96 23.32
C ILE A 909 19.91 -27.03 22.56
N TYR A 910 20.21 -26.72 21.29
CA TYR A 910 19.30 -25.95 20.44
C TYR A 910 17.93 -26.66 20.29
N MET A 911 17.93 -27.97 19.99
CA MET A 911 16.68 -28.73 19.90
C MET A 911 15.94 -28.81 21.23
N LEU A 912 16.65 -28.94 22.35
CA LEU A 912 16.07 -28.93 23.69
C LEU A 912 15.37 -27.58 23.97
N GLN A 913 16.01 -26.45 23.65
CA GLN A 913 15.40 -25.12 23.76
C GLN A 913 14.10 -25.02 22.96
N VAL A 914 14.15 -25.49 21.70
CA VAL A 914 13.01 -25.52 20.79
C VAL A 914 11.87 -26.37 21.34
N TYR A 915 12.14 -27.58 21.82
CA TYR A 915 11.10 -28.48 22.31
C TYR A 915 10.55 -28.07 23.69
N LEU A 916 11.37 -27.51 24.59
CA LEU A 916 10.88 -26.90 25.83
C LEU A 916 9.92 -25.74 25.55
N LEU A 917 10.25 -24.89 24.58
CA LEU A 917 9.37 -23.81 24.12
C LEU A 917 8.12 -24.34 23.40
N SER A 918 8.24 -25.44 22.65
CA SER A 918 7.13 -26.12 21.99
C SER A 918 6.16 -26.76 22.98
N SER A 919 6.66 -27.41 24.03
CA SER A 919 5.85 -27.96 25.14
C SER A 919 5.08 -26.84 25.85
N ARG A 920 5.77 -25.74 26.20
CA ARG A 920 5.14 -24.59 26.87
C ARG A 920 4.00 -23.98 26.05
N THR A 921 4.18 -23.86 24.73
CA THR A 921 3.17 -23.31 23.82
C THR A 921 2.04 -24.30 23.58
N PHE A 922 2.34 -25.58 23.40
CA PHE A 922 1.35 -26.66 23.29
C PHE A 922 0.44 -26.70 24.52
N LEU A 923 1.01 -26.69 25.74
CA LEU A 923 0.24 -26.67 26.98
C LEU A 923 -0.64 -25.42 27.09
N SER A 924 -0.13 -24.25 26.67
CA SER A 924 -0.90 -23.01 26.64
C SER A 924 -2.08 -23.09 25.65
N GLN A 925 -1.87 -23.66 24.46
CA GLN A 925 -2.92 -23.85 23.47
C GLN A 925 -3.93 -24.93 23.89
N GLN A 926 -3.48 -25.99 24.56
CA GLN A 926 -4.34 -27.04 25.09
C GLN A 926 -5.28 -26.52 26.19
N MET A 927 -4.79 -25.63 27.06
CA MET A 927 -5.63 -24.94 28.04
C MET A 927 -6.69 -24.07 27.37
N GLN A 928 -6.30 -23.28 26.36
CA GLN A 928 -7.24 -22.45 25.59
C GLN A 928 -8.27 -23.27 24.80
N ASN A 929 -7.90 -24.45 24.28
CA ASN A 929 -8.80 -25.37 23.59
C ASN A 929 -9.75 -26.11 24.54
N THR A 930 -9.41 -26.23 25.83
CA THR A 930 -10.17 -26.99 26.84
C THR A 930 -10.59 -26.12 28.02
N PRO A 931 -11.34 -25.01 27.80
CA PRO A 931 -11.79 -24.17 28.90
C PRO A 931 -12.83 -24.92 29.74
N VAL A 932 -12.86 -24.63 31.03
CA VAL A 932 -13.78 -25.26 31.98
C VAL A 932 -15.17 -24.67 31.77
N VAL A 933 -16.04 -25.39 31.06
CA VAL A 933 -17.45 -25.01 30.90
C VAL A 933 -18.29 -25.75 31.93
N THR A 934 -19.12 -25.03 32.69
CA THR A 934 -20.19 -25.62 33.50
C THR A 934 -21.21 -26.29 32.58
N ALA A 935 -21.08 -27.59 32.38
CA ALA A 935 -22.13 -28.42 31.82
C ALA A 935 -22.59 -29.40 32.89
N THR A 936 -23.65 -29.06 33.61
CA THR A 936 -24.60 -30.09 34.03
C THR A 936 -25.20 -30.68 32.76
N PRO A 937 -25.08 -31.99 32.49
CA PRO A 937 -25.85 -32.63 31.42
C PRO A 937 -27.29 -32.87 31.92
N PRO A 938 -28.34 -32.68 31.09
CA PRO A 938 -29.63 -33.27 31.37
C PRO A 938 -29.57 -34.76 30.99
N HIS A 939 -30.05 -35.61 31.90
CA HIS A 939 -30.21 -37.07 31.80
C HIS A 939 -29.01 -37.98 32.12
N SER A 940 -28.95 -38.41 33.38
CA SER A 940 -29.05 -39.84 33.74
C SER A 940 -29.49 -39.99 35.20
N LEU A 941 -30.38 -40.93 35.43
CA LEU A 941 -31.24 -41.17 36.60
C LEU A 941 -30.52 -41.82 37.80
N VAL A 942 -30.97 -41.41 38.99
CA VAL A 942 -31.19 -42.20 40.23
C VAL A 942 -29.98 -42.61 41.10
N GLY A 943 -30.02 -42.15 42.36
CA GLY A 943 -29.78 -43.00 43.53
C GLY A 943 -28.84 -42.46 44.61
N GLY A 944 -29.39 -42.15 45.80
CA GLY A 944 -28.67 -42.30 47.07
C GLY A 944 -28.29 -41.02 47.80
N ALA A 945 -28.96 -40.78 48.93
CA ALA A 945 -28.68 -39.76 49.92
C ALA A 945 -27.30 -39.89 50.58
N GLY A 946 -26.73 -38.77 51.01
CA GLY A 946 -25.58 -38.74 51.92
C GLY A 946 -24.90 -37.37 51.92
N GLY A 947 -25.08 -36.62 53.00
CA GLY A 947 -24.51 -35.29 53.17
C GLY A 947 -22.98 -35.26 53.12
N GLY A 948 -22.47 -34.14 52.61
CA GLY A 948 -21.05 -33.79 52.65
C GLY A 948 -20.86 -32.46 51.94
N GLY A 949 -20.68 -31.39 52.70
CA GLY A 949 -20.36 -30.07 52.17
C GLY A 949 -19.03 -30.11 51.40
N GLY A 950 -19.12 -30.21 50.08
CA GLY A 950 -18.00 -29.98 49.17
C GLY A 950 -18.17 -28.60 48.53
N ASN A 951 -17.24 -27.69 48.84
CA ASN A 951 -17.11 -26.39 48.20
C ASN A 951 -17.31 -26.52 46.68
N THR A 952 -18.35 -25.88 46.15
CA THR A 952 -18.44 -25.58 44.72
C THR A 952 -17.35 -24.56 44.41
N THR A 953 -16.14 -25.01 44.05
CA THR A 953 -15.08 -24.13 43.57
C THR A 953 -15.59 -23.39 42.33
N SER A 954 -15.47 -22.07 42.33
CA SER A 954 -15.88 -21.26 41.18
C SER A 954 -15.03 -21.66 39.96
N PRO A 955 -15.60 -21.61 38.74
CA PRO A 955 -14.87 -21.98 37.52
C PRO A 955 -13.60 -21.15 37.29
N GLN A 956 -13.57 -19.90 37.78
CA GLN A 956 -12.39 -19.04 37.77
C GLN A 956 -11.26 -19.58 38.68
N ALA A 957 -11.60 -20.10 39.86
CA ALA A 957 -10.61 -20.70 40.75
C ALA A 957 -10.01 -21.98 40.15
N LEU A 958 -10.81 -22.78 39.43
CA LEU A 958 -10.30 -23.99 38.76
C LEU A 958 -9.37 -23.65 37.58
N GLU A 959 -9.65 -22.57 36.84
CA GLU A 959 -8.79 -22.10 35.75
C GLU A 959 -7.46 -21.53 36.28
N GLU A 960 -7.51 -20.80 37.40
CA GLU A 960 -6.31 -20.32 38.10
C GLU A 960 -5.44 -21.49 38.60
N GLU A 961 -6.05 -22.53 39.18
CA GLU A 961 -5.34 -23.75 39.59
C GLU A 961 -4.72 -24.50 38.40
N ARG A 962 -5.42 -24.58 37.25
CA ARG A 962 -4.84 -25.18 36.03
C ARG A 962 -3.66 -24.39 35.50
N GLU A 963 -3.70 -23.06 35.56
CA GLU A 963 -2.57 -22.23 35.14
C GLU A 963 -1.37 -22.38 36.08
N LYS A 964 -1.61 -22.48 37.40
CA LYS A 964 -0.56 -22.81 38.38
C LYS A 964 0.06 -24.18 38.11
N LEU A 965 -0.76 -25.21 37.85
CA LEU A 965 -0.29 -26.55 37.51
C LEU A 965 0.53 -26.56 36.20
N ARG A 966 0.09 -25.81 35.18
CA ARG A 966 0.86 -25.64 33.94
C ARG A 966 2.22 -25.00 34.23
N GLY A 967 2.23 -23.88 34.97
CA GLY A 967 3.45 -23.18 35.35
C GLY A 967 4.41 -24.10 36.12
N ALA A 968 3.90 -24.86 37.10
CA ALA A 968 4.67 -25.82 37.87
C ALA A 968 5.24 -26.95 36.99
N LEU A 969 4.45 -27.50 36.05
CA LEU A 969 4.93 -28.53 35.12
C LEU A 969 6.05 -28.01 34.22
N VAL A 970 5.89 -26.81 33.63
CA VAL A 970 6.91 -26.19 32.78
C VAL A 970 8.20 -25.94 33.57
N LEU A 971 8.11 -25.37 34.78
CA LEU A 971 9.28 -25.15 35.65
C LEU A 971 9.94 -26.47 36.07
N THR A 972 9.16 -27.53 36.30
CA THR A 972 9.70 -28.86 36.62
C THR A 972 10.43 -29.46 35.42
N GLN A 973 9.89 -29.33 34.21
CA GLN A 973 10.54 -29.78 32.98
C GLN A 973 11.85 -29.02 32.71
N GLU A 974 11.83 -27.69 32.82
CA GLU A 974 13.01 -26.86 32.61
C GLU A 974 14.08 -27.10 33.68
N SER A 975 13.71 -27.29 34.96
CA SER A 975 14.66 -27.62 36.03
C SER A 975 15.27 -29.01 35.84
N ALA A 976 14.49 -30.03 35.49
CA ALA A 976 15.00 -31.36 35.17
C ALA A 976 15.99 -31.33 34.00
N ALA A 977 15.70 -30.55 32.95
CA ALA A 977 16.61 -30.36 31.83
C ALA A 977 17.95 -29.73 32.28
N VAL A 978 17.91 -28.72 33.15
CA VAL A 978 19.12 -28.12 33.72
C VAL A 978 19.90 -29.12 34.58
N GLN A 979 19.23 -29.91 35.40
CA GLN A 979 19.87 -30.93 36.25
C GLN A 979 20.61 -31.99 35.41
N ILE A 980 19.97 -32.52 34.37
CA ILE A 980 20.60 -33.50 33.47
C ILE A 980 21.83 -32.90 32.78
N LEU A 981 21.76 -31.63 32.35
CA LEU A 981 22.91 -30.94 31.75
C LEU A 981 24.03 -30.65 32.76
N LEU A 982 23.70 -30.35 34.02
CA LEU A 982 24.67 -30.20 35.11
C LEU A 982 25.36 -31.54 35.40
N GLU A 983 24.63 -32.64 35.48
CA GLU A 983 25.20 -33.98 35.63
C GLU A 983 26.13 -34.35 34.47
N ALA A 984 25.80 -33.94 33.24
CA ALA A 984 26.66 -34.12 32.08
C ALA A 984 27.99 -33.35 32.18
N CYS A 985 28.09 -32.33 33.05
CA CYS A 985 29.32 -31.56 33.28
C CYS A 985 30.31 -32.23 34.25
N LEU A 986 29.91 -33.31 34.94
CA LEU A 986 30.77 -34.05 35.88
C LEU A 986 31.90 -34.80 35.15
N MET A 987 33.12 -34.77 35.69
CA MET A 987 34.21 -35.61 35.16
C MET A 987 34.00 -37.05 35.69
N ARG A 988 33.69 -38.04 34.85
CA ARG A 988 33.67 -39.44 35.30
C ARG A 988 35.10 -39.93 35.59
N LYS A 989 35.25 -40.69 36.68
CA LYS A 989 36.56 -41.13 37.28
C LYS A 989 37.52 -41.88 36.35
N GLN A 990 37.11 -42.32 35.16
CA GLN A 990 37.89 -43.18 34.25
C GLN A 990 38.87 -42.42 33.31
N HIS A 991 38.88 -41.08 33.29
CA HIS A 991 39.63 -40.30 32.28
C HIS A 991 40.55 -39.21 32.87
N LYS A 992 41.13 -39.43 34.07
CA LYS A 992 42.05 -38.45 34.66
C LYS A 992 43.36 -38.24 33.87
N ASP A 993 43.69 -39.13 32.93
CA ASP A 993 45.05 -39.22 32.37
C ASP A 993 45.24 -38.59 30.97
N GLU A 994 44.20 -38.01 30.36
CA GLU A 994 44.31 -37.39 29.02
C GLU A 994 44.04 -35.87 29.04
N ALA A 995 45.10 -35.07 28.84
CA ALA A 995 45.02 -33.60 28.75
C ALA A 995 44.05 -33.09 27.66
N ALA A 996 43.89 -33.86 26.57
CA ALA A 996 42.94 -33.54 25.49
C ALA A 996 41.46 -33.68 25.95
N GLY A 997 41.16 -34.64 26.82
CA GLY A 997 39.83 -34.83 27.38
C GLY A 997 39.39 -33.67 28.28
N ALA A 998 40.33 -33.06 29.00
CA ALA A 998 40.06 -31.90 29.84
C ALA A 998 39.62 -30.66 29.05
N LEU A 999 40.22 -30.41 27.88
CA LEU A 999 39.86 -29.28 27.01
C LEU A 999 38.47 -29.46 26.38
N VAL A 1000 38.16 -30.66 25.88
CA VAL A 1000 36.84 -31.00 25.33
C VAL A 1000 35.77 -30.85 26.41
N GLN A 1001 36.06 -31.29 27.63
CA GLN A 1001 35.14 -31.15 28.76
C GLN A 1001 34.96 -29.69 29.19
N GLN A 1002 36.01 -28.87 29.12
CA GLN A 1002 35.89 -27.42 29.36
C GLN A 1002 35.01 -26.74 28.30
N GLU A 1003 35.11 -27.15 27.03
CA GLU A 1003 34.25 -26.65 25.95
C GLU A 1003 32.78 -27.05 26.20
N VAL A 1004 32.53 -28.32 26.54
CA VAL A 1004 31.19 -28.82 26.91
C VAL A 1004 30.61 -28.04 28.09
N ARG A 1005 31.40 -27.83 29.16
CA ARG A 1005 31.01 -27.02 30.31
C ARG A 1005 30.68 -25.59 29.92
N SER A 1006 31.47 -24.97 29.04
CA SER A 1006 31.21 -23.61 28.57
C SER A 1006 29.89 -23.51 27.80
N ILE A 1007 29.59 -24.49 26.94
CA ILE A 1007 28.33 -24.54 26.19
C ILE A 1007 27.13 -24.71 27.14
N VAL A 1008 27.23 -25.66 28.08
CA VAL A 1008 26.16 -25.89 29.08
C VAL A 1008 25.98 -24.68 29.98
N CYS A 1009 27.06 -24.07 30.48
CA CYS A 1009 26.97 -22.86 31.31
C CYS A 1009 26.38 -21.68 30.53
N SER A 1010 26.69 -21.53 29.24
CA SER A 1010 26.06 -20.51 28.39
C SER A 1010 24.55 -20.73 28.25
N TYR A 1011 24.12 -21.99 28.11
CA TYR A 1011 22.69 -22.34 28.10
C TYR A 1011 22.02 -22.00 29.44
N ILE A 1012 22.60 -22.44 30.56
CA ILE A 1012 22.08 -22.19 31.91
C ILE A 1012 22.01 -20.69 32.19
N HIS A 1013 23.02 -19.94 31.76
CA HIS A 1013 23.03 -18.48 31.85
C HIS A 1013 21.83 -17.84 31.15
N GLN A 1014 21.57 -18.21 29.90
CA GLN A 1014 20.41 -17.73 29.14
C GLN A 1014 19.08 -18.17 29.79
N ALA A 1015 19.01 -19.40 30.29
CA ALA A 1015 17.83 -19.93 30.98
C ALA A 1015 17.50 -19.13 32.25
N PHE A 1016 18.50 -18.84 33.08
CA PHE A 1016 18.33 -18.05 34.31
C PHE A 1016 18.00 -16.58 34.05
N LEU A 1017 18.47 -16.00 32.93
CA LEU A 1017 18.07 -14.66 32.51
C LEU A 1017 16.61 -14.61 32.04
N LYS A 1018 16.16 -15.66 31.37
CA LYS A 1018 14.79 -15.76 30.85
C LYS A 1018 13.77 -16.00 31.98
N ASP A 1019 14.12 -16.83 32.96
CA ASP A 1019 13.28 -17.11 34.13
C ASP A 1019 14.13 -17.21 35.40
N THR A 1020 14.02 -16.21 36.27
CA THR A 1020 14.76 -16.17 37.53
C THR A 1020 14.21 -17.15 38.58
N THR A 1021 12.96 -17.60 38.44
CA THR A 1021 12.35 -18.59 39.33
C THR A 1021 12.92 -19.98 39.09
N LEU A 1022 13.28 -20.29 37.83
CA LEU A 1022 14.02 -21.49 37.46
C LEU A 1022 15.38 -21.55 38.19
N ALA A 1023 16.10 -20.43 38.24
CA ALA A 1023 17.38 -20.35 38.94
C ALA A 1023 17.21 -20.67 40.43
N LYS A 1024 16.20 -20.09 41.08
CA LYS A 1024 15.86 -20.39 42.48
C LYS A 1024 15.55 -21.88 42.65
N LEU A 1025 14.67 -22.45 41.83
CA LEU A 1025 14.25 -23.84 41.93
C LEU A 1025 15.43 -24.84 41.80
N VAL A 1026 16.30 -24.65 40.81
CA VAL A 1026 17.47 -25.54 40.58
C VAL A 1026 18.39 -25.58 41.80
N HIS A 1027 18.60 -24.44 42.46
CA HIS A 1027 19.47 -24.38 43.64
C HIS A 1027 18.78 -24.83 44.92
N PHE A 1028 17.46 -24.69 45.03
CA PHE A 1028 16.67 -25.34 46.10
C PHE A 1028 16.64 -26.86 45.91
N GLN A 1029 16.65 -27.37 44.68
CA GLN A 1029 16.83 -28.79 44.38
C GLN A 1029 18.26 -29.27 44.70
N GLY A 1030 19.26 -28.40 44.56
CA GLY A 1030 20.66 -28.71 44.81
C GLY A 1030 21.28 -29.52 43.67
N TYR A 1031 22.61 -29.56 43.65
CA TYR A 1031 23.42 -30.34 42.70
C TYR A 1031 24.81 -30.60 43.33
N PRO A 1032 25.62 -31.53 42.78
CA PRO A 1032 26.91 -31.90 43.37
C PRO A 1032 27.85 -30.72 43.61
N SER A 1033 28.50 -30.69 44.78
CA SER A 1033 29.40 -29.60 45.21
C SER A 1033 30.56 -29.31 44.25
N GLU A 1034 31.04 -30.35 43.56
CA GLU A 1034 32.08 -30.26 42.53
C GLU A 1034 31.72 -29.30 41.38
N LEU A 1035 30.43 -29.11 41.10
CA LEU A 1035 29.93 -28.25 40.02
C LEU A 1035 29.70 -26.80 40.46
N ILE A 1036 29.58 -26.52 41.77
CA ILE A 1036 29.30 -25.16 42.28
C ILE A 1036 30.35 -24.17 41.78
N GLY A 1037 31.63 -24.49 41.95
CA GLY A 1037 32.73 -23.63 41.48
C GLY A 1037 32.70 -23.36 39.97
N PRO A 1038 32.66 -24.40 39.11
CA PRO A 1038 32.52 -24.24 37.66
C PRO A 1038 31.27 -23.45 37.23
N VAL A 1039 30.11 -23.71 37.82
CA VAL A 1039 28.84 -23.03 37.48
C VAL A 1039 28.90 -21.56 37.87
N VAL A 1040 29.36 -21.23 39.08
CA VAL A 1040 29.46 -19.82 39.53
C VAL A 1040 30.41 -19.01 38.65
N ARG A 1041 31.51 -19.61 38.17
CA ARG A 1041 32.44 -18.94 37.23
C ARG A 1041 31.93 -18.89 35.80
N GLY A 1042 31.23 -19.94 35.36
CA GLY A 1042 30.76 -20.09 33.98
C GLY A 1042 29.43 -19.41 33.68
N VAL A 1043 28.63 -19.09 34.70
CA VAL A 1043 27.28 -18.51 34.58
C VAL A 1043 27.27 -17.09 35.16
N PRO A 1044 27.43 -16.03 34.34
CA PRO A 1044 27.48 -14.65 34.82
C PRO A 1044 26.21 -14.16 35.55
N SER A 1045 25.04 -14.72 35.21
CA SER A 1045 23.75 -14.36 35.82
C SER A 1045 23.58 -14.84 37.27
N MET A 1046 24.56 -15.55 37.83
CA MET A 1046 24.52 -16.04 39.21
C MET A 1046 24.44 -14.93 40.26
N HIS A 1047 24.82 -13.69 39.93
CA HIS A 1047 24.62 -12.53 40.82
C HIS A 1047 23.14 -12.23 41.12
N ILE A 1048 22.21 -12.69 40.28
CA ILE A 1048 20.76 -12.59 40.53
C ILE A 1048 20.37 -13.26 41.86
N ALA A 1049 21.12 -14.30 42.28
CA ALA A 1049 20.92 -14.95 43.58
C ALA A 1049 21.07 -14.00 44.77
N ILE A 1050 21.94 -13.01 44.64
CA ILE A 1050 22.19 -11.99 45.65
C ILE A 1050 21.13 -10.89 45.58
N GLY A 1051 20.77 -10.43 44.37
CA GLY A 1051 19.78 -9.36 44.19
C GLY A 1051 18.35 -9.74 44.60
N LEU A 1052 17.97 -11.01 44.44
CA LEU A 1052 16.64 -11.54 44.80
C LEU A 1052 16.58 -12.16 46.21
N ASN A 1053 17.66 -12.11 46.99
CA ASN A 1053 17.72 -12.54 48.41
C ASN A 1053 17.20 -13.95 48.72
N TRP A 1054 17.28 -14.91 47.80
CA TRP A 1054 16.82 -16.28 48.07
C TRP A 1054 17.89 -17.19 48.71
N ILE A 1055 19.14 -16.73 48.84
CA ILE A 1055 20.18 -17.45 49.62
C ILE A 1055 19.86 -17.45 51.12
N PRO A 1056 19.48 -16.31 51.76
CA PRO A 1056 18.96 -16.32 53.13
C PRO A 1056 17.78 -17.27 53.34
N GLU A 1057 16.85 -17.34 52.38
CA GLU A 1057 15.72 -18.29 52.46
C GLU A 1057 16.21 -19.75 52.43
N LEU A 1058 17.22 -20.06 51.62
CA LEU A 1058 17.83 -21.40 51.55
C LEU A 1058 18.54 -21.77 52.86
N LEU A 1059 19.18 -20.81 53.54
CA LEU A 1059 19.81 -20.98 54.85
C LEU A 1059 18.78 -21.19 55.99
N GLN A 1060 17.53 -20.73 55.81
CA GLN A 1060 16.46 -20.90 56.80
C GLN A 1060 15.71 -22.23 56.67
N LEU A 1061 15.97 -23.02 55.62
CA LEU A 1061 15.35 -24.33 55.46
C LEU A 1061 15.80 -25.29 56.58
N PRO A 1062 14.93 -26.21 57.05
CA PRO A 1062 15.26 -27.15 58.12
C PRO A 1062 16.16 -28.32 57.68
N ASP A 1063 16.62 -28.35 56.43
CA ASP A 1063 17.44 -29.41 55.85
C ASP A 1063 18.93 -29.02 55.88
N LEU A 1064 19.74 -29.81 56.59
CA LEU A 1064 21.16 -29.55 56.81
C LEU A 1064 21.96 -29.55 55.50
N ASP A 1065 21.65 -30.45 54.57
CA ASP A 1065 22.37 -30.55 53.30
C ASP A 1065 22.14 -29.29 52.44
N LYS A 1066 20.94 -28.70 52.53
CA LYS A 1066 20.60 -27.45 51.83
C LYS A 1066 21.28 -26.24 52.45
N GLN A 1067 21.36 -26.18 53.77
CA GLN A 1067 22.08 -25.12 54.49
C GLN A 1067 23.58 -25.17 54.17
N LEU A 1068 24.18 -26.37 54.13
CA LEU A 1068 25.59 -26.56 53.75
C LEU A 1068 25.83 -26.21 52.28
N PHE A 1069 24.95 -26.64 51.37
CA PHE A 1069 25.00 -26.24 49.97
C PHE A 1069 24.89 -24.72 49.80
N ALA A 1070 23.98 -24.07 50.54
CA ALA A 1070 23.81 -22.61 50.53
C ALA A 1070 25.08 -21.90 50.99
N MET A 1071 25.76 -22.43 52.01
CA MET A 1071 27.02 -21.90 52.50
C MET A 1071 28.15 -22.08 51.46
N GLU A 1072 28.24 -23.25 50.84
CA GLU A 1072 29.24 -23.49 49.79
C GLU A 1072 29.02 -22.60 48.57
N LEU A 1073 27.78 -22.46 48.12
CA LEU A 1073 27.38 -21.53 47.06
C LEU A 1073 27.72 -20.07 47.43
N THR A 1074 27.41 -19.65 48.65
CA THR A 1074 27.73 -18.30 49.15
C THR A 1074 29.24 -18.06 49.15
N SER A 1075 30.05 -19.06 49.53
CA SER A 1075 31.51 -18.94 49.52
C SER A 1075 32.09 -18.74 48.12
N HIS A 1076 31.54 -19.43 47.11
CA HIS A 1076 31.94 -19.27 45.72
C HIS A 1076 31.46 -17.95 45.12
N LEU A 1077 30.25 -17.50 45.48
CA LEU A 1077 29.72 -16.20 45.08
C LEU A 1077 30.49 -15.05 45.70
N ALA A 1078 30.92 -15.17 46.96
CA ALA A 1078 31.76 -14.18 47.64
C ALA A 1078 33.09 -13.95 46.91
N LEU A 1079 33.74 -15.03 46.46
CA LEU A 1079 34.98 -14.93 45.69
C LEU A 1079 34.82 -14.29 44.31
N GLN A 1080 33.69 -14.53 43.63
CA GLN A 1080 33.44 -14.02 42.29
C GLN A 1080 32.86 -12.59 42.29
N ASN A 1081 31.97 -12.29 43.23
CA ASN A 1081 31.18 -11.06 43.30
C ASN A 1081 31.28 -10.43 44.71
N ALA A 1082 32.39 -9.75 44.98
CA ALA A 1082 32.61 -9.04 46.24
C ALA A 1082 31.75 -7.76 46.31
N MET A 1083 30.59 -7.84 46.96
CA MET A 1083 29.64 -6.73 47.13
C MET A 1083 29.17 -6.60 48.60
N PRO A 1084 28.68 -5.44 49.04
CA PRO A 1084 28.16 -5.25 50.40
C PRO A 1084 27.01 -6.20 50.77
N SER A 1085 26.15 -6.54 49.82
CA SER A 1085 25.08 -7.53 49.99
C SER A 1085 25.62 -8.95 50.14
N THR A 1086 26.65 -9.32 49.40
CA THR A 1086 27.32 -10.63 49.55
C THR A 1086 28.04 -10.73 50.90
N LEU A 1087 28.62 -9.63 51.39
CA LEU A 1087 29.22 -9.53 52.72
C LEU A 1087 28.17 -9.77 53.82
N SER A 1088 27.00 -9.12 53.73
CA SER A 1088 25.93 -9.29 54.73
C SER A 1088 25.35 -10.71 54.74
N ILE A 1089 25.15 -11.32 53.56
CA ILE A 1089 24.72 -12.72 53.42
C ILE A 1089 25.80 -13.68 53.96
N SER A 1090 27.09 -13.41 53.71
CA SER A 1090 28.19 -14.22 54.25
C SER A 1090 28.25 -14.14 55.77
N ARG A 1091 28.06 -12.96 56.37
CA ARG A 1091 27.95 -12.79 57.82
C ARG A 1091 26.74 -13.54 58.40
N LEU A 1092 25.59 -13.50 57.72
CA LEU A 1092 24.42 -14.29 58.09
C LEU A 1092 24.74 -15.79 58.06
N GLY A 1093 25.40 -16.28 57.01
CA GLY A 1093 25.86 -17.67 56.89
C GLY A 1093 26.76 -18.10 58.06
N ILE A 1094 27.74 -17.27 58.43
CA ILE A 1094 28.63 -17.52 59.59
C ILE A 1094 27.82 -17.59 60.89
N ASN A 1095 26.90 -16.65 61.10
CA ASN A 1095 26.03 -16.67 62.29
C ASN A 1095 25.15 -17.93 62.33
N THR A 1096 24.59 -18.35 61.19
CA THR A 1096 23.80 -19.58 61.12
C THR A 1096 24.62 -20.80 61.47
N LEU A 1097 25.85 -20.93 60.96
CA LEU A 1097 26.77 -22.02 61.31
C LEU A 1097 27.10 -22.04 62.81
N ALA A 1098 27.32 -20.88 63.42
CA ALA A 1098 27.57 -20.76 64.86
C ALA A 1098 26.36 -21.21 65.68
N THR A 1099 25.13 -20.85 65.26
CA THR A 1099 23.89 -21.29 65.92
C THR A 1099 23.59 -22.78 65.70
N LEU A 1100 23.86 -23.32 64.51
CA LEU A 1100 23.64 -24.74 64.21
C LEU A 1100 24.57 -25.62 65.05
N LEU A 1101 25.82 -25.19 65.25
CA LEU A 1101 26.78 -25.90 66.08
C LEU A 1101 26.30 -26.07 67.54
N SER A 1102 25.54 -25.10 68.08
CA SER A 1102 25.04 -25.17 69.46
C SER A 1102 23.76 -26.00 69.62
N VAL A 1103 22.96 -26.14 68.55
CA VAL A 1103 21.63 -26.76 68.60
C VAL A 1103 21.62 -28.23 68.12
N LEU A 1104 22.53 -28.62 67.22
CA LEU A 1104 22.49 -29.94 66.56
C LEU A 1104 23.09 -31.08 67.38
N GLY A 1105 22.85 -32.33 66.97
CA GLY A 1105 23.39 -33.55 67.60
C GLY A 1105 24.88 -33.79 67.31
N GLU A 1106 25.48 -34.80 67.95
CA GLU A 1106 26.93 -35.06 67.85
C GLU A 1106 27.41 -35.38 66.42
N GLU A 1107 26.71 -36.26 65.70
CA GLU A 1107 27.09 -36.65 64.33
C GLU A 1107 26.92 -35.50 63.32
N GLU A 1108 25.84 -34.72 63.46
CA GLU A 1108 25.53 -33.58 62.59
C GLU A 1108 26.54 -32.43 62.77
N ARG A 1109 27.02 -32.19 64.00
CA ARG A 1109 28.09 -31.21 64.27
C ARG A 1109 29.37 -31.58 63.53
N LEU A 1110 29.75 -32.85 63.52
CA LEU A 1110 30.95 -33.31 62.82
C LEU A 1110 30.84 -33.11 61.30
N VAL A 1111 29.65 -33.35 60.73
CA VAL A 1111 29.37 -33.10 59.30
C VAL A 1111 29.50 -31.62 58.96
N ILE A 1112 28.92 -30.73 59.77
CA ILE A 1112 29.03 -29.27 59.57
C ILE A 1112 30.48 -28.83 59.61
N VAL A 1113 31.23 -29.28 60.61
CA VAL A 1113 32.62 -28.88 60.76
C VAL A 1113 33.42 -29.35 59.55
N ASP A 1114 33.31 -30.60 59.09
CA ASP A 1114 34.10 -31.05 57.94
C ASP A 1114 33.77 -30.29 56.64
N TRP A 1115 32.48 -30.04 56.38
CA TRP A 1115 32.02 -29.42 55.12
C TRP A 1115 32.26 -27.91 55.06
N SER A 1116 32.04 -27.19 56.16
CA SER A 1116 32.09 -25.72 56.16
C SER A 1116 33.51 -25.14 56.13
N LEU A 1117 34.55 -25.91 56.50
CA LEU A 1117 35.92 -25.43 56.59
C LEU A 1117 36.44 -24.79 55.30
N THR A 1118 36.21 -25.44 54.15
CA THR A 1118 36.69 -24.91 52.87
C THR A 1118 35.92 -23.64 52.47
N SER A 1119 34.62 -23.59 52.75
CA SER A 1119 33.76 -22.43 52.53
C SER A 1119 34.18 -21.24 53.41
N MET A 1120 34.56 -21.47 54.66
CA MET A 1120 35.05 -20.44 55.58
C MET A 1120 36.35 -19.79 55.10
N VAL A 1121 37.32 -20.60 54.64
CA VAL A 1121 38.59 -20.08 54.08
C VAL A 1121 38.31 -19.20 52.86
N ARG A 1122 37.42 -19.64 51.95
CA ARG A 1122 37.03 -18.86 50.76
C ARG A 1122 36.35 -17.54 51.12
N VAL A 1123 35.46 -17.53 52.12
CA VAL A 1123 34.79 -16.29 52.59
C VAL A 1123 35.80 -15.33 53.22
N GLY A 1124 36.72 -15.82 54.03
CA GLY A 1124 37.77 -14.99 54.63
C GLY A 1124 38.73 -14.38 53.61
N ARG A 1125 39.02 -15.12 52.53
CA ARG A 1125 39.77 -14.61 51.38
C ARG A 1125 39.01 -13.52 50.61
N ALA A 1126 37.69 -13.65 50.46
CA ALA A 1126 36.86 -12.65 49.78
C ALA A 1126 36.63 -11.39 50.63
N PHE A 1127 36.45 -11.55 51.95
CA PHE A 1127 36.10 -10.48 52.87
C PHE A 1127 36.99 -10.46 54.12
N PRO A 1128 38.08 -9.68 54.10
CA PRO A 1128 38.97 -9.54 55.26
C PRO A 1128 38.25 -9.07 56.54
N ALA A 1129 37.17 -8.29 56.40
CA ALA A 1129 36.37 -7.78 57.52
C ALA A 1129 35.61 -8.84 58.34
N LEU A 1130 35.55 -10.10 57.88
CA LEU A 1130 34.91 -11.22 58.57
C LEU A 1130 35.93 -12.21 59.17
N VAL A 1131 37.23 -11.94 59.05
CA VAL A 1131 38.29 -12.86 59.49
C VAL A 1131 38.24 -13.09 61.00
N ASP A 1132 38.02 -12.06 61.81
CA ASP A 1132 37.92 -12.20 63.27
C ASP A 1132 36.73 -13.09 63.68
N ASP A 1133 35.57 -12.90 63.05
CA ASP A 1133 34.36 -13.72 63.27
C ASP A 1133 34.61 -15.18 62.86
N LEU A 1134 35.30 -15.42 61.74
CA LEU A 1134 35.66 -16.75 61.24
C LEU A 1134 36.70 -17.45 62.13
N LEU A 1135 37.71 -16.72 62.62
CA LEU A 1135 38.72 -17.25 63.54
C LEU A 1135 38.06 -17.66 64.86
N HIS A 1136 37.14 -16.84 65.38
CA HIS A 1136 36.37 -17.19 66.57
C HIS A 1136 35.54 -18.47 66.37
N LEU A 1137 34.88 -18.60 65.21
CA LEU A 1137 34.12 -19.82 64.87
C LEU A 1137 35.02 -21.06 64.71
N LEU A 1138 36.20 -20.93 64.10
CA LEU A 1138 37.17 -22.04 63.99
C LEU A 1138 37.72 -22.48 65.35
N VAL A 1139 37.97 -21.54 66.27
CA VAL A 1139 38.36 -21.87 67.65
C VAL A 1139 37.23 -22.61 68.36
N LEU A 1140 35.97 -22.20 68.15
CA LEU A 1140 34.81 -22.91 68.67
C LEU A 1140 34.72 -24.33 68.10
N TYR A 1141 34.92 -24.51 66.79
CA TYR A 1141 34.98 -25.83 66.13
C TYR A 1141 36.09 -26.70 66.71
N GLY A 1142 37.28 -26.13 66.93
CA GLY A 1142 38.41 -26.84 67.53
C GLY A 1142 38.15 -27.28 68.98
N ARG A 1143 37.46 -26.45 69.78
CA ARG A 1143 37.05 -26.81 71.16
C ARG A 1143 36.01 -27.91 71.17
N VAL A 1144 35.01 -27.85 70.27
CA VAL A 1144 33.97 -28.89 70.16
C VAL A 1144 34.58 -30.21 69.69
N ALA A 1145 35.41 -30.20 68.65
CA ALA A 1145 36.11 -31.40 68.17
C ALA A 1145 37.06 -31.98 69.23
N SER A 1146 37.78 -31.13 69.98
CA SER A 1146 38.64 -31.56 71.09
C SER A 1146 37.84 -32.17 72.25
N ALA A 1147 36.67 -31.62 72.57
CA ALA A 1147 35.82 -32.14 73.63
C ALA A 1147 35.18 -33.48 73.23
N GLN A 1148 34.80 -33.64 71.97
CA GLN A 1148 34.26 -34.89 71.40
C GLN A 1148 35.34 -35.99 71.32
N ALA A 1149 36.54 -35.66 70.84
CA ALA A 1149 37.67 -36.58 70.83
C ALA A 1149 38.10 -37.05 72.24
N ALA A 1150 37.82 -36.24 73.28
CA ALA A 1150 38.05 -36.63 74.67
C ALA A 1150 36.93 -37.54 75.24
N LEU A 1151 35.74 -37.51 74.65
CA LEU A 1151 34.59 -38.36 75.02
C LEU A 1151 34.61 -39.71 74.29
N SER A 1152 35.18 -39.79 73.08
CA SER A 1152 35.34 -41.05 72.37
C SER A 1152 36.49 -41.89 72.96
N THR A 1153 36.18 -43.13 73.34
CA THR A 1153 37.12 -44.04 74.03
C THR A 1153 38.09 -44.68 73.03
N ALA A 1154 39.04 -43.91 72.49
CA ALA A 1154 40.19 -44.43 71.78
C ALA A 1154 41.47 -43.64 72.15
N PRO A 1155 42.64 -44.30 72.31
CA PRO A 1155 43.81 -43.65 72.88
C PRO A 1155 44.37 -42.62 71.91
N ALA A 1156 44.41 -41.36 72.36
CA ALA A 1156 45.01 -40.23 71.65
C ALA A 1156 46.44 -40.52 71.16
N PRO A 1157 46.74 -40.36 69.86
CA PRO A 1157 48.10 -40.10 69.43
C PRO A 1157 48.37 -38.60 69.58
N LYS A 1158 49.28 -38.25 70.51
CA LYS A 1158 49.89 -36.93 70.75
C LYS A 1158 49.72 -35.93 69.59
N CYS A 1159 48.79 -34.99 69.72
CA CYS A 1159 48.53 -33.89 68.78
C CYS A 1159 49.74 -32.99 68.46
N VAL A 1160 50.87 -33.17 69.14
CA VAL A 1160 52.10 -32.37 68.93
C VAL A 1160 53.08 -33.04 67.95
N ALA A 1161 53.09 -34.37 67.80
CA ALA A 1161 54.12 -35.06 67.01
C ALA A 1161 53.85 -35.14 65.48
N PHE A 1162 52.65 -34.79 65.02
CA PHE A 1162 52.31 -34.75 63.59
C PHE A 1162 52.66 -33.40 62.94
N LEU A 1163 52.97 -32.37 63.75
CA LEU A 1163 53.32 -31.03 63.30
C LEU A 1163 54.75 -30.96 62.72
N ASP A 1164 55.70 -31.69 63.30
CA ASP A 1164 57.13 -31.64 62.91
C ASP A 1164 57.44 -32.27 61.53
N LYS A 1165 56.58 -33.15 61.00
CA LYS A 1165 56.83 -33.77 59.69
C LYS A 1165 56.40 -32.90 58.51
N PHE A 1166 55.56 -31.88 58.73
CA PHE A 1166 55.14 -30.96 57.68
C PHE A 1166 55.96 -29.67 57.62
N GLU A 1167 56.62 -29.26 58.72
CA GLU A 1167 57.46 -28.05 58.75
C GLU A 1167 58.72 -28.15 57.88
N ASN A 1168 59.28 -29.36 57.67
CA ASN A 1168 60.53 -29.54 56.92
C ASN A 1168 60.37 -29.72 55.39
N GLY A 1169 59.15 -29.60 54.83
CA GLY A 1169 58.87 -30.04 53.46
C GLY A 1169 58.86 -28.98 52.35
N LYS A 1170 58.56 -27.70 52.62
CA LYS A 1170 58.42 -26.68 51.56
C LYS A 1170 58.73 -25.26 52.05
N ILE A 1171 60.00 -24.95 52.20
CA ILE A 1171 60.53 -23.58 52.13
C ILE A 1171 61.77 -23.62 51.23
N GLN A 1172 61.55 -23.84 49.94
CA GLN A 1172 62.47 -23.46 48.87
C GLN A 1172 61.63 -23.47 47.58
N GLU A 1173 61.85 -22.50 46.70
CA GLU A 1173 61.14 -22.32 45.41
C GLU A 1173 59.84 -21.49 45.45
N LEU A 1174 60.01 -20.21 45.79
CA LEU A 1174 59.20 -19.12 45.25
C LEU A 1174 60.10 -17.90 45.09
N LYS A 1175 60.93 -17.94 44.04
CA LYS A 1175 61.62 -16.80 43.40
C LYS A 1175 62.35 -17.34 42.18
N ASP A 1176 61.62 -17.50 41.08
CA ASP A 1176 61.95 -16.86 39.82
C ASP A 1176 60.92 -17.22 38.75
N SER A 1177 60.66 -16.24 37.92
CA SER A 1177 59.70 -16.17 36.83
C SER A 1177 59.97 -17.18 35.71
N GLY A 1178 58.88 -17.66 35.10
CA GLY A 1178 58.83 -17.92 33.66
C GLY A 1178 58.84 -19.38 33.23
N GLU A 1179 57.93 -19.67 32.29
CA GLU A 1179 57.89 -20.81 31.38
C GLU A 1179 57.23 -22.12 31.86
N ILE A 1180 56.23 -22.51 31.07
CA ILE A 1180 55.43 -23.72 31.16
C ILE A 1180 56.18 -24.82 30.41
N GLY A 1181 56.61 -25.86 31.12
CA GLY A 1181 57.21 -27.07 30.57
C GLY A 1181 56.81 -28.28 31.39
N VAL A 1182 56.19 -29.25 30.72
CA VAL A 1182 55.61 -30.49 31.24
C VAL A 1182 56.70 -31.55 31.40
N GLU A 1183 56.81 -32.20 32.56
CA GLU A 1183 57.38 -33.55 32.65
C GLU A 1183 56.63 -34.45 33.64
N LYS A 1184 56.46 -35.71 33.21
CA LYS A 1184 55.74 -36.83 33.80
C LYS A 1184 56.56 -37.53 34.89
N MET A 1185 55.89 -38.26 35.79
CA MET A 1185 56.41 -39.55 36.28
C MET A 1185 55.29 -40.53 36.61
N ASP A 1186 55.57 -41.77 36.26
CA ASP A 1186 54.73 -42.95 36.16
C ASP A 1186 54.37 -43.61 37.50
N TYR A 1187 53.32 -44.42 37.51
CA TYR A 1187 53.19 -45.55 38.43
C TYR A 1187 52.70 -46.79 37.67
N GLU A 1188 53.51 -47.85 37.76
CA GLU A 1188 53.28 -49.20 37.26
C GLU A 1188 52.12 -49.92 37.97
N GLU A 1189 51.61 -50.89 37.22
CA GLU A 1189 50.42 -51.71 37.39
C GLU A 1189 50.49 -52.77 38.50
N CYS A 1190 49.33 -53.15 39.03
CA CYS A 1190 49.07 -54.48 39.58
C CYS A 1190 48.15 -55.26 38.61
N PRO A 1191 48.41 -56.55 38.31
CA PRO A 1191 47.48 -57.39 37.55
C PRO A 1191 46.85 -58.49 38.47
N PRO A 1192 45.98 -59.42 37.98
CA PRO A 1192 44.55 -59.51 38.34
C PRO A 1192 44.20 -60.82 39.11
N PRO A 1193 42.91 -61.09 39.44
CA PRO A 1193 42.53 -62.14 40.40
C PRO A 1193 42.18 -63.49 39.75
N GLY A 1194 42.46 -64.57 40.47
CA GLY A 1194 41.94 -65.92 40.26
C GLY A 1194 41.72 -66.63 41.61
N SER A 1195 40.54 -67.20 41.80
CA SER A 1195 40.10 -67.98 42.97
C SER A 1195 40.63 -69.44 42.91
N PRO A 1196 40.29 -70.39 43.83
CA PRO A 1196 39.88 -70.35 45.25
C PRO A 1196 40.69 -71.33 46.15
N SER A 1197 40.83 -71.07 47.46
CA SER A 1197 40.86 -72.12 48.51
C SER A 1197 40.85 -71.53 49.93
N ALA A 1198 39.90 -71.95 50.76
CA ALA A 1198 39.81 -71.71 52.20
C ALA A 1198 40.92 -72.48 52.99
N PRO A 1199 41.04 -72.42 54.34
CA PRO A 1199 40.50 -71.47 55.34
C PRO A 1199 41.58 -70.89 56.31
N SER A 1200 41.18 -69.85 57.05
CA SER A 1200 41.63 -69.48 58.41
C SER A 1200 43.13 -69.41 58.75
N LEU A 1201 43.65 -68.19 58.93
CA LEU A 1201 44.34 -67.73 60.14
C LEU A 1201 44.54 -66.20 60.04
N LEU A 1202 44.03 -65.49 61.05
CA LEU A 1202 44.02 -64.03 61.19
C LEU A 1202 45.37 -63.35 60.90
N PRO A 1203 45.42 -62.30 60.08
CA PRO A 1203 46.47 -61.28 60.17
C PRO A 1203 45.90 -59.90 60.54
N HIS A 1204 46.67 -59.23 61.39
CA HIS A 1204 46.50 -57.90 61.96
C HIS A 1204 45.80 -56.85 61.09
N LEU A 1205 44.68 -56.30 61.58
CA LEU A 1205 44.07 -55.06 61.09
C LEU A 1205 45.04 -53.87 61.26
N PRO A 1206 45.19 -52.99 60.24
CA PRO A 1206 45.74 -51.66 60.46
C PRO A 1206 44.74 -50.83 61.28
N ARG A 1207 45.18 -50.30 62.43
CA ARG A 1207 44.38 -49.43 63.32
C ARG A 1207 43.88 -48.20 62.54
N ARG A 1208 42.56 -48.08 62.36
CA ARG A 1208 41.90 -46.85 61.87
C ARG A 1208 42.08 -45.73 62.90
N VAL A 1209 42.58 -44.57 62.45
CA VAL A 1209 42.50 -43.31 63.20
C VAL A 1209 41.02 -42.92 63.34
N PRO A 1210 40.53 -42.51 64.52
CA PRO A 1210 39.15 -42.02 64.70
C PRO A 1210 38.86 -40.85 63.75
N ARG A 1211 37.64 -40.76 63.20
CA ARG A 1211 37.21 -39.65 62.32
C ARG A 1211 37.42 -38.27 62.98
N GLU A 1212 37.27 -38.20 64.30
CA GLU A 1212 37.39 -36.99 65.12
C GLU A 1212 38.82 -36.41 65.13
N ASP A 1213 39.86 -37.26 65.23
CA ASP A 1213 41.27 -36.82 65.21
C ASP A 1213 41.68 -36.25 63.84
N THR A 1214 41.15 -36.82 62.76
CA THR A 1214 41.40 -36.31 61.40
C THR A 1214 40.73 -34.96 61.14
N LEU A 1215 39.60 -34.71 61.82
CA LEU A 1215 38.82 -33.49 61.71
C LEU A 1215 39.49 -32.34 62.47
N TYR A 1216 40.03 -32.60 63.66
CA TYR A 1216 40.85 -31.62 64.40
C TYR A 1216 42.08 -31.15 63.59
N ALA A 1217 42.78 -32.08 62.92
CA ALA A 1217 43.89 -31.74 62.03
C ALA A 1217 43.45 -30.87 60.83
N ARG A 1218 42.27 -31.15 60.25
CA ARG A 1218 41.69 -30.34 59.16
C ARG A 1218 41.28 -28.94 59.63
N VAL A 1219 40.77 -28.79 60.86
CA VAL A 1219 40.46 -27.48 61.45
C VAL A 1219 41.73 -26.64 61.62
N ILE A 1220 42.83 -27.24 62.09
CA ILE A 1220 44.14 -26.54 62.20
C ILE A 1220 44.67 -26.14 60.82
N GLU A 1221 44.57 -27.02 59.83
CA GLU A 1221 44.97 -26.71 58.45
C GLU A 1221 44.13 -25.58 57.85
N ALA A 1222 42.81 -25.58 58.06
CA ALA A 1222 41.93 -24.49 57.63
C ALA A 1222 42.25 -23.17 58.34
N PHE A 1223 42.58 -23.21 59.64
CA PHE A 1223 43.04 -22.06 60.41
C PHE A 1223 44.33 -21.48 59.80
N ARG A 1224 45.33 -22.33 59.52
CA ARG A 1224 46.58 -21.92 58.87
C ARG A 1224 46.33 -21.31 57.49
N ARG A 1225 45.50 -21.96 56.67
CA ARG A 1225 45.14 -21.45 55.33
C ARG A 1225 44.39 -20.13 55.39
N LEU A 1226 43.45 -19.98 56.32
CA LEU A 1226 42.70 -18.73 56.50
C LEU A 1226 43.65 -17.58 56.87
N VAL A 1227 44.63 -17.81 57.74
CA VAL A 1227 45.63 -16.79 58.12
C VAL A 1227 46.55 -16.45 56.93
N VAL A 1228 47.02 -17.45 56.17
CA VAL A 1228 47.87 -17.22 54.99
C VAL A 1228 47.10 -16.53 53.86
N GLU A 1229 45.90 -16.97 53.54
CA GLU A 1229 45.08 -16.41 52.45
C GLU A 1229 44.50 -15.03 52.82
N SER A 1230 44.26 -14.73 54.10
CA SER A 1230 43.83 -13.39 54.54
C SER A 1230 44.98 -12.38 54.55
N THR A 1231 46.20 -12.78 54.92
CA THR A 1231 47.40 -11.91 54.92
C THR A 1231 47.97 -11.62 53.53
N MET A 1232 47.77 -12.52 52.56
CA MET A 1232 48.18 -12.31 51.16
C MET A 1232 47.46 -11.14 50.46
N THR A 1233 46.37 -10.59 51.02
CA THR A 1233 45.72 -9.37 50.50
C THR A 1233 46.46 -8.08 50.85
N HIS A 1234 47.42 -8.09 51.78
CA HIS A 1234 48.22 -6.91 52.14
C HIS A 1234 49.35 -6.56 51.15
N ASN A 1235 49.59 -7.35 50.10
CA ASN A 1235 50.61 -7.08 49.07
C ASN A 1235 50.03 -6.55 47.73
N LEU A 1236 48.78 -6.08 47.72
CA LEU A 1236 48.15 -5.43 46.57
C LEU A 1236 47.47 -4.12 46.98
N TYR A 1237 48.26 -3.22 47.59
CA TYR A 1237 48.10 -1.76 47.49
C TYR A 1237 49.47 -1.08 47.55
#